data_AF-A0A7Y5SUU7-F1
#
_entry.id   AF-A0A7Y5SUU7-F1
#
_cell.length_a   1.000
_cell.length_b   1.000
_cell.length_c   1.000
_cell.angle_alpha   90.00
_cell.angle_beta   90.00
_cell.angle_gamma   90.00
#
_symmetry.space_group_name_H-M   'P 1'
#
loop_
_entity.id
_entity.type
_entity.pdbx_description
1 polymer ?
#
loop_
_entity_poly.entity_id
_entity_poly.type
_entity_poly.pdbx_seq_one_letter_code
_entity_poly.pdbx_strand_id
1 'polypeptide(L)'
;MHLEPGANLAWAMRGERTRMAKFVLIDQSITDVGGHHHEYADRVLRAASAAGYEPVLATHRSYERDAADPWAVHRDYRYGFWQQPLKRRWFFRPASRGRLWWHKTKVRLYYSPVGYLWQSRREGASLLSRLGPSGLGPVSLAMLAIPAILALVILKGWRLLLGLFPAALRAYSVKLVRGVLKLLLLPFFPFVLAYRKRAGIIKALRTRLKRRAFGQDTARLLRRIRPSRGDIIFIPTISELEMSGLAGVMAPGGVGAAASWRLLFRRNLYAGRPADYPSQDEWLRPVRNMFRELSDAASGCDLRCYTDTDELTAQWNRLGAMSFETLPIPVDEGYHSPRGRRGGPLHAVYAGDAREEKGFHLLPGLVRDLQADLFSTGRVRLVAQAYYNSEPGEPGARIALGELEERPREQVTLVRKALSGGDYRAHVTSADIALIPYHRDNYSARSSGIFTEAAAAGIPTLVPAGSWMAIQLEGPTHAAHARILASTPIVHTLEGEDLGWFIEGGRGANPMHDGRLVLSGSRDRCVKVMVPPRASHVHVAFVCRMDQARDFVGIRVSQPAGGARHKRQERLISAEHAGRHSRLIRLAPGTRDITLGFSPAFTDTMGILSSVRLTFLSSATPLPRFGAGVIYDDDQAMAEGLREIVEQIEHYRATARAFADQWRALHTPARLVEALRSPRRAPHEDKPNATIAPTPESRTHASAGGVA
;
A
#
# COMPACT_ATOMS: atom_id res chain seq x y z
N MET A 1 -10.67 50.67 -66.29
CA MET A 1 -9.65 50.90 -65.23
C MET A 1 -10.04 49.97 -64.08
N HIS A 2 -9.48 48.76 -64.10
CA HIS A 2 -9.85 47.66 -63.21
C HIS A 2 -9.23 47.85 -61.82
N LEU A 3 -10.06 47.80 -60.78
CA LEU A 3 -9.64 47.73 -59.38
C LEU A 3 -9.81 46.29 -58.89
N GLU A 4 -8.69 45.66 -58.55
CA GLU A 4 -8.52 44.31 -58.01
C GLU A 4 -9.26 44.11 -56.67
N PRO A 5 -10.12 43.08 -56.53
CA PRO A 5 -10.70 42.65 -55.27
C PRO A 5 -9.84 41.55 -54.62
N GLY A 6 -8.64 41.89 -54.14
CA GLY A 6 -7.69 40.89 -53.61
C GLY A 6 -7.17 41.13 -52.18
N ALA A 7 -7.32 42.33 -51.62
CA ALA A 7 -6.59 42.71 -50.40
C ALA A 7 -7.33 42.43 -49.08
N ASN A 8 -8.64 42.17 -49.10
CA ASN A 8 -9.46 42.11 -47.88
C ASN A 8 -9.69 40.70 -47.29
N LEU A 9 -9.35 39.62 -47.98
CA LEU A 9 -9.47 38.26 -47.42
C LEU A 9 -8.21 37.79 -46.68
N ALA A 10 -7.06 38.40 -46.94
CA ALA A 10 -5.77 37.99 -46.38
C ALA A 10 -5.48 38.58 -44.98
N TRP A 11 -6.32 39.47 -44.46
CA TRP A 11 -6.22 39.98 -43.08
C TRP A 11 -7.18 39.26 -42.12
N ALA A 12 -8.33 38.78 -42.61
CA ALA A 12 -9.30 38.02 -41.81
C ALA A 12 -8.85 36.58 -41.49
N MET A 13 -7.91 36.02 -42.25
CA MET A 13 -7.34 34.67 -42.05
C MET A 13 -6.05 34.65 -41.22
N ARG A 14 -5.59 35.80 -40.71
CA ARG A 14 -4.37 35.92 -39.87
C ARG A 14 -4.67 36.27 -38.40
N GLY A 15 -5.90 35.98 -37.95
CA GLY A 15 -6.41 36.40 -36.63
C GLY A 15 -6.85 35.28 -35.68
N GLU A 16 -6.93 34.01 -36.11
CA GLU A 16 -7.16 32.91 -35.18
C GLU A 16 -5.81 32.35 -34.71
N ARG A 17 -5.22 32.97 -33.69
CA ARG A 17 -4.37 32.20 -32.77
C ARG A 17 -5.27 31.12 -32.19
N THR A 18 -5.23 29.90 -32.74
CA THR A 18 -5.84 28.72 -32.15
C THR A 18 -5.41 28.69 -30.69
N ARG A 19 -6.35 28.95 -29.78
CA ARG A 19 -6.10 28.94 -28.33
C ARG A 19 -5.49 27.58 -27.99
N MET A 20 -4.27 27.59 -27.43
CA MET A 20 -3.68 26.35 -26.91
C MET A 20 -4.60 25.78 -25.83
N ALA A 21 -4.88 24.47 -25.92
CA ALA A 21 -5.67 23.78 -24.92
C ALA A 21 -4.91 23.75 -23.59
N LYS A 22 -5.61 23.90 -22.47
CA LYS A 22 -5.01 23.92 -21.13
C LYS A 22 -4.91 22.52 -20.55
N PHE A 23 -3.83 22.26 -19.83
CA PHE A 23 -3.69 21.11 -18.95
C PHE A 23 -3.62 21.59 -17.51
N VAL A 24 -4.74 21.46 -16.79
CA VAL A 24 -4.89 21.92 -15.41
C VAL A 24 -4.64 20.76 -14.46
N LEU A 25 -3.52 20.77 -13.76
CA LEU A 25 -3.21 19.80 -12.70
C LEU A 25 -3.63 20.36 -11.34
N ILE A 26 -4.50 19.66 -10.63
CA ILE A 26 -5.00 20.05 -9.31
C ILE A 26 -4.46 19.09 -8.25
N ASP A 27 -3.54 19.54 -7.40
CA ASP A 27 -3.10 18.78 -6.23
C ASP A 27 -3.16 19.65 -4.96
N GLN A 28 -4.21 19.41 -4.18
CA GLN A 28 -4.48 20.09 -2.92
C GLN A 28 -3.46 19.77 -1.82
N SER A 29 -2.57 18.80 -2.03
CA SER A 29 -1.55 18.38 -1.06
C SER A 29 -0.24 19.16 -1.21
N ILE A 30 -0.05 19.88 -2.31
CA ILE A 30 1.15 20.68 -2.55
C ILE A 30 1.12 21.92 -1.64
N THR A 31 1.97 21.93 -0.61
CA THR A 31 2.16 23.03 0.34
C THR A 31 3.55 23.64 0.31
N ASP A 32 4.53 22.94 -0.27
CA ASP A 32 5.92 23.36 -0.42
C ASP A 32 6.51 22.83 -1.74
N VAL A 33 7.69 23.34 -2.10
CA VAL A 33 8.43 23.05 -3.35
C VAL A 33 9.30 21.77 -3.20
N GLY A 34 9.41 21.23 -1.99
CA GLY A 34 10.36 20.16 -1.65
C GLY A 34 9.73 18.77 -1.47
N GLY A 35 8.44 18.60 -1.73
CA GLY A 35 7.72 17.35 -1.51
C GLY A 35 7.44 16.54 -2.77
N HIS A 36 7.28 15.23 -2.62
CA HIS A 36 6.93 14.28 -3.69
C HIS A 36 5.72 14.70 -4.55
N HIS A 37 4.80 15.49 -3.99
CA HIS A 37 3.63 15.99 -4.71
C HIS A 37 3.97 17.09 -5.73
N HIS A 38 4.87 18.02 -5.39
CA HIS A 38 5.29 19.09 -6.31
C HIS A 38 6.13 18.51 -7.44
N GLU A 39 7.07 17.60 -7.13
CA GLU A 39 7.88 16.94 -8.17
C GLU A 39 7.03 16.14 -9.16
N TYR A 40 6.03 15.42 -8.67
CA TYR A 40 5.07 14.72 -9.53
C TYR A 40 4.38 15.70 -10.48
N ALA A 41 3.89 16.82 -9.94
CA ALA A 41 3.21 17.84 -10.72
C ALA A 41 4.13 18.47 -11.77
N ASP A 42 5.37 18.80 -11.41
CA ASP A 42 6.37 19.36 -12.33
C ASP A 42 6.62 18.42 -13.53
N ARG A 43 6.88 17.14 -13.26
CA ARG A 43 7.12 16.12 -14.31
C ARG A 43 5.94 16.00 -15.28
N VAL A 44 4.72 15.93 -14.74
CA VAL A 44 3.51 15.79 -15.57
C VAL A 44 3.23 17.07 -16.36
N LEU A 45 3.41 18.25 -15.77
CA LEU A 45 3.17 19.53 -16.45
C LEU A 45 4.20 19.80 -17.56
N ARG A 46 5.47 19.42 -17.36
CA ARG A 46 6.48 19.46 -18.43
C ARG A 46 6.11 18.56 -19.61
N ALA A 47 5.68 17.32 -19.32
CA ALA A 47 5.22 16.41 -20.37
C ALA A 47 3.95 16.92 -21.08
N ALA A 48 3.02 17.55 -20.35
CA ALA A 48 1.84 18.17 -20.93
C ALA A 48 2.21 19.35 -21.84
N SER A 49 3.17 20.18 -21.43
CA SER A 49 3.69 21.28 -22.25
C SER A 49 4.36 20.76 -23.52
N ALA A 50 5.21 19.74 -23.42
CA ALA A 50 5.82 19.07 -24.58
C ALA A 50 4.78 18.44 -25.51
N ALA A 51 3.63 18.01 -24.98
CA ALA A 51 2.49 17.50 -25.72
C ALA A 51 1.59 18.59 -26.36
N GLY A 52 1.95 19.87 -26.23
CA GLY A 52 1.25 21.00 -26.86
C GLY A 52 0.14 21.62 -26.00
N TYR A 53 0.11 21.38 -24.70
CA TYR A 53 -0.83 22.04 -23.79
C TYR A 53 -0.23 23.26 -23.11
N GLU A 54 -1.08 24.20 -22.70
CA GLU A 54 -0.75 25.26 -21.75
C GLU A 54 -0.86 24.70 -20.31
N PRO A 55 0.25 24.47 -19.59
CA PRO A 55 0.22 23.92 -18.23
C PRO A 55 -0.31 24.94 -17.22
N VAL A 56 -1.18 24.47 -16.31
CA VAL A 56 -1.69 25.24 -15.17
C VAL A 56 -1.65 24.36 -13.92
N LEU A 57 -1.09 24.89 -12.83
CA LEU A 57 -0.99 24.19 -11.55
C LEU A 57 -1.95 24.81 -10.53
N ALA A 58 -2.74 23.99 -9.84
CA ALA A 58 -3.55 24.42 -8.71
C ALA A 58 -3.15 23.68 -7.42
N THR A 59 -2.88 24.43 -6.36
CA THR A 59 -2.25 23.94 -5.13
C THR A 59 -3.02 24.36 -3.87
N HIS A 60 -2.52 23.91 -2.70
CA HIS A 60 -3.00 24.39 -1.41
C HIS A 60 -2.72 25.89 -1.22
N ARG A 61 -3.57 26.58 -0.45
CA ARG A 61 -3.41 28.01 -0.14
C ARG A 61 -2.12 28.37 0.58
N SER A 62 -1.52 27.42 1.28
CA SER A 62 -0.26 27.61 2.01
C SER A 62 0.97 27.41 1.13
N TYR A 63 0.80 27.10 -0.16
CA TYR A 63 1.93 26.99 -1.07
C TYR A 63 2.63 28.35 -1.21
N GLU A 64 3.89 28.37 -0.81
CA GLU A 64 4.79 29.49 -1.03
C GLU A 64 5.37 29.34 -2.44
N ARG A 65 5.08 30.32 -3.29
CA ARG A 65 5.43 30.29 -4.71
C ARG A 65 6.95 30.34 -4.87
N ASP A 66 7.51 29.38 -5.59
CA ASP A 66 8.88 29.50 -6.07
C ASP A 66 8.93 30.45 -7.28
N ALA A 67 9.99 31.24 -7.40
CA ALA A 67 10.24 32.05 -8.59
C ALA A 67 10.51 31.18 -9.84
N ALA A 68 10.72 29.87 -9.67
CA ALA A 68 11.09 28.92 -10.71
C ALA A 68 9.93 28.20 -11.44
N ASP A 69 8.66 28.31 -11.00
CA ASP A 69 7.54 27.64 -11.69
C ASP A 69 7.27 28.30 -13.06
N PRO A 70 7.42 27.59 -14.21
CA PRO A 70 7.25 28.18 -15.54
C PRO A 70 5.78 28.30 -15.98
N TRP A 71 4.83 27.86 -15.15
CA TRP A 71 3.40 27.84 -15.43
C TRP A 71 2.58 28.71 -14.48
N ALA A 72 1.32 28.97 -14.84
CA ALA A 72 0.39 29.66 -13.98
C ALA A 72 0.06 28.82 -12.73
N VAL A 73 0.26 29.39 -11.53
CA VAL A 73 -0.01 28.74 -10.25
C VAL A 73 -1.21 29.38 -9.53
N HIS A 74 -2.19 28.55 -9.18
CA HIS A 74 -3.43 28.94 -8.49
C HIS A 74 -3.54 28.31 -7.10
N ARG A 75 -3.55 29.15 -6.06
CA ARG A 75 -3.58 28.73 -4.65
C ARG A 75 -4.99 28.75 -4.09
N ASP A 76 -5.82 27.78 -4.46
CA ASP A 76 -7.27 27.81 -4.20
C ASP A 76 -7.72 26.93 -3.02
N TYR A 77 -7.03 25.82 -2.76
CA TYR A 77 -7.54 24.76 -1.92
C TYR A 77 -7.28 24.98 -0.43
N ARG A 78 -8.34 24.89 0.39
CA ARG A 78 -8.29 25.11 1.85
C ARG A 78 -7.85 23.90 2.67
N TYR A 79 -7.96 22.70 2.11
CA TYR A 79 -7.69 21.45 2.80
C TYR A 79 -6.84 20.56 1.91
N GLY A 80 -5.74 20.02 2.46
CA GLY A 80 -4.96 19.00 1.77
C GLY A 80 -5.56 17.60 1.84
N PHE A 81 -5.03 16.68 1.01
CA PHE A 81 -5.43 15.28 1.01
C PHE A 81 -5.02 14.57 2.31
N TRP A 82 -3.74 14.69 2.67
CA TRP A 82 -3.12 14.05 3.85
C TRP A 82 -3.28 14.84 5.14
N GLN A 83 -3.64 16.11 5.06
CA GLN A 83 -3.86 16.91 6.24
C GLN A 83 -5.08 16.35 6.99
N GLN A 84 -4.84 15.76 8.16
CA GLN A 84 -5.78 16.04 9.24
C GLN A 84 -5.82 17.56 9.34
N PRO A 85 -7.01 18.19 9.25
CA PRO A 85 -7.06 19.64 9.32
C PRO A 85 -6.28 20.05 10.56
N LEU A 86 -5.32 20.96 10.38
CA LEU A 86 -4.65 21.66 11.46
C LEU A 86 -5.66 21.78 12.59
N LYS A 87 -5.29 21.36 13.80
CA LYS A 87 -6.04 21.77 14.99
C LYS A 87 -6.02 23.29 14.97
N ARG A 88 -6.98 23.91 14.27
CA ARG A 88 -7.35 25.30 14.42
C ARG A 88 -7.77 25.36 15.87
N ARG A 89 -6.81 25.65 16.74
CA ARG A 89 -7.08 26.23 18.04
C ARG A 89 -7.96 27.41 17.69
N TRP A 90 -9.25 27.26 17.93
CA TRP A 90 -10.17 28.38 17.88
C TRP A 90 -9.52 29.45 18.76
N PHE A 91 -9.00 30.50 18.12
CA PHE A 91 -8.50 31.69 18.79
C PHE A 91 -9.73 32.44 19.31
N PHE A 92 -10.40 31.87 20.30
CA PHE A 92 -10.78 32.70 21.43
C PHE A 92 -9.49 32.89 22.22
N ARG A 93 -9.06 34.13 22.41
CA ARG A 93 -8.05 34.48 23.41
C ARG A 93 -8.78 34.77 24.73
N PRO A 94 -9.15 33.78 25.58
CA PRO A 94 -9.35 34.08 26.99
C PRO A 94 -7.95 34.14 27.63
N ALA A 95 -7.81 35.03 28.61
CA ALA A 95 -6.55 35.41 29.25
C ALA A 95 -5.65 34.21 29.61
N SER A 96 -4.35 34.36 29.35
CA SER A 96 -3.27 33.38 29.53
C SER A 96 -3.19 32.74 30.91
N ARG A 97 -3.73 33.38 31.95
CA ARG A 97 -3.75 32.87 33.34
C ARG A 97 -4.69 31.67 33.55
N GLY A 98 -5.82 31.61 32.83
CA GLY A 98 -6.80 30.54 32.99
C GLY A 98 -6.31 29.18 32.47
N ARG A 99 -5.44 29.16 31.45
CA ARG A 99 -4.89 27.92 30.86
C ARG A 99 -3.86 27.26 31.76
N LEU A 100 -3.01 28.05 32.41
CA LEU A 100 -2.00 27.53 33.33
C LEU A 100 -2.66 27.01 34.60
N TRP A 101 -3.67 27.72 35.10
CA TRP A 101 -4.51 27.25 36.20
C TRP A 101 -5.27 25.98 35.83
N TRP A 102 -5.98 25.94 34.69
CA TRP A 102 -6.70 24.73 34.27
C TRP A 102 -5.78 23.55 34.01
N HIS A 103 -4.58 23.77 33.47
CA HIS A 103 -3.61 22.69 33.25
C HIS A 103 -2.99 22.20 34.56
N LYS A 104 -2.64 23.11 35.49
CA LYS A 104 -2.20 22.76 36.85
C LYS A 104 -3.29 22.04 37.63
N THR A 105 -4.54 22.52 37.56
CA THR A 105 -5.70 21.91 38.22
C THR A 105 -6.02 20.56 37.60
N LYS A 106 -5.95 20.43 36.27
CA LYS A 106 -6.19 19.16 35.58
C LYS A 106 -5.11 18.13 35.87
N VAL A 107 -3.83 18.53 35.90
CA VAL A 107 -2.69 17.66 36.28
C VAL A 107 -2.79 17.32 37.77
N ARG A 108 -3.07 18.29 38.65
CA ARG A 108 -3.32 18.03 40.08
C ARG A 108 -4.49 17.09 40.28
N LEU A 109 -5.59 17.22 39.52
CA LEU A 109 -6.70 16.28 39.59
C LEU A 109 -6.30 14.90 39.06
N TYR A 110 -5.63 14.82 37.90
CA TYR A 110 -5.21 13.57 37.27
C TYR A 110 -4.27 12.74 38.16
N TYR A 111 -3.33 13.42 38.83
CA TYR A 111 -2.36 12.80 39.74
C TYR A 111 -2.78 12.93 41.22
N SER A 112 -4.01 13.36 41.50
CA SER A 112 -4.59 13.26 42.85
C SER A 112 -5.06 11.83 43.11
N PRO A 113 -5.26 11.45 44.38
CA PRO A 113 -5.87 10.15 44.73
C PRO A 113 -7.21 9.91 44.00
N VAL A 114 -8.01 10.97 43.78
CA VAL A 114 -9.30 10.91 43.07
C VAL A 114 -9.13 10.67 41.57
N GLY A 115 -8.13 11.30 40.94
CA GLY A 115 -7.82 11.08 39.53
C GLY A 115 -7.26 9.70 39.25
N TYR A 116 -6.40 9.22 40.14
CA TYR A 116 -5.85 7.87 40.09
C TYR A 116 -6.96 6.80 40.23
N LEU A 117 -7.88 6.98 41.19
CA LEU A 117 -9.06 6.11 41.36
C LEU A 117 -10.01 6.14 40.14
N TRP A 118 -10.23 7.32 39.55
CA TRP A 118 -11.06 7.47 38.34
C TRP A 118 -10.43 6.77 37.12
N GLN A 119 -9.11 6.78 37.01
CA GLN A 119 -8.38 6.12 35.93
C GLN A 119 -8.38 4.59 36.11
N SER A 120 -8.29 4.12 37.35
CA SER A 120 -8.26 2.69 37.71
C SER A 120 -9.64 2.04 37.86
N ARG A 121 -10.74 2.77 37.63
CA ARG A 121 -12.14 2.28 37.78
C ARG A 121 -12.52 1.11 36.87
N ARG A 122 -11.71 0.79 35.85
CA ARG A 122 -11.94 -0.31 34.91
C ARG A 122 -11.28 -1.63 35.35
N GLU A 123 -10.42 -1.60 36.35
CA GLU A 123 -9.62 -2.73 36.84
C GLU A 123 -9.81 -2.92 38.36
N GLY A 124 -11.04 -2.76 38.86
CA GLY A 124 -11.34 -2.64 40.29
C GLY A 124 -10.86 -3.80 41.18
N ALA A 125 -10.68 -5.00 40.63
CA ALA A 125 -10.23 -6.18 41.38
C ALA A 125 -8.72 -6.19 41.68
N SER A 126 -7.89 -5.56 40.84
CA SER A 126 -6.43 -5.46 41.06
C SER A 126 -6.05 -4.31 41.99
N LEU A 127 -6.99 -3.41 42.27
CA LEU A 127 -6.81 -2.25 43.13
C LEU A 127 -6.83 -2.63 44.63
N LEU A 128 -7.72 -3.56 45.01
CA LEU A 128 -7.83 -4.05 46.40
C LEU A 128 -6.64 -4.93 46.81
N SER A 129 -6.00 -5.60 45.85
CA SER A 129 -4.83 -6.44 46.12
C SER A 129 -3.50 -5.68 46.16
N ARG A 130 -3.47 -4.41 45.76
CA ARG A 130 -2.25 -3.57 45.69
C ARG A 130 -2.23 -2.41 46.70
N LEU A 131 -3.33 -2.14 47.40
CA LEU A 131 -3.40 -1.12 48.43
C LEU A 131 -3.13 -1.76 49.80
N GLY A 132 -1.93 -1.53 50.35
CA GLY A 132 -1.60 -1.92 51.72
C GLY A 132 -2.46 -1.16 52.77
N PRO A 133 -2.51 -1.66 54.02
CA PRO A 133 -3.45 -1.22 55.07
C PRO A 133 -3.35 0.26 55.50
N SER A 134 -2.33 1.01 55.08
CA SER A 134 -2.11 2.42 55.46
C SER A 134 -2.57 3.45 54.42
N GLY A 135 -3.19 3.04 53.31
CA GLY A 135 -3.56 3.94 52.19
C GLY A 135 -4.99 4.53 52.20
N LEU A 136 -5.84 4.17 53.15
CA LEU A 136 -7.27 4.57 53.13
C LEU A 136 -7.54 5.79 54.00
N GLY A 137 -7.40 6.99 53.44
CA GLY A 137 -7.88 8.22 54.08
C GLY A 137 -9.42 8.27 54.17
N PRO A 138 -9.98 9.08 55.09
CA PRO A 138 -11.43 9.12 55.41
C PRO A 138 -12.32 9.49 54.21
N VAL A 139 -11.79 10.20 53.22
CA VAL A 139 -12.50 10.54 51.97
C VAL A 139 -12.78 9.31 51.11
N SER A 140 -11.90 8.31 51.14
CA SER A 140 -12.02 7.05 50.39
C SER A 140 -13.08 6.13 51.00
N LEU A 141 -13.16 6.09 52.33
CA LEU A 141 -14.22 5.42 53.08
C LEU A 141 -15.58 6.12 52.90
N ALA A 142 -15.61 7.45 52.90
CA ALA A 142 -16.83 8.21 52.63
C ALA A 142 -17.38 7.95 51.20
N MET A 143 -16.51 7.84 50.20
CA MET A 143 -16.94 7.54 48.82
C MET A 143 -17.38 6.09 48.59
N LEU A 144 -16.93 5.14 49.42
CA LEU A 144 -17.46 3.77 49.47
C LEU A 144 -18.77 3.68 50.29
N ALA A 145 -18.94 4.55 51.29
CA ALA A 145 -20.13 4.61 52.12
C ALA A 145 -21.31 5.32 51.42
N ILE A 146 -21.08 6.31 50.56
CA ILE A 146 -22.15 7.05 49.85
C ILE A 146 -23.05 6.12 49.01
N PRO A 147 -22.53 5.17 48.20
CA PRO A 147 -23.35 4.18 47.50
C PRO A 147 -24.09 3.24 48.46
N ALA A 148 -23.49 2.87 49.59
CA ALA A 148 -24.10 1.99 50.60
C ALA A 148 -25.21 2.71 51.39
N ILE A 149 -25.05 4.00 51.70
CA ILE A 149 -26.04 4.85 52.37
C ILE A 149 -27.20 5.16 51.43
N LEU A 150 -26.93 5.50 50.16
CA LEU A 150 -27.98 5.63 49.14
C LEU A 150 -28.71 4.30 48.92
N ALA A 151 -28.00 3.17 48.89
CA ALA A 151 -28.61 1.85 48.84
C ALA A 151 -29.50 1.57 50.06
N LEU A 152 -29.06 1.92 51.28
CA LEU A 152 -29.85 1.77 52.51
C LEU A 152 -31.08 2.68 52.55
N VAL A 153 -30.98 3.93 52.07
CA VAL A 153 -32.12 4.87 51.96
C VAL A 153 -33.13 4.38 50.91
N ILE A 154 -32.64 3.86 49.78
CA ILE A 154 -33.48 3.24 48.75
C ILE A 154 -34.12 1.96 49.29
N LEU A 155 -33.41 1.13 50.06
CA LEU A 155 -33.94 -0.08 50.72
C LEU A 155 -34.97 0.25 51.81
N LYS A 156 -34.78 1.32 52.59
CA LYS A 156 -35.75 1.78 53.60
C LYS A 156 -37.03 2.31 52.95
N GLY A 157 -36.92 3.10 51.88
CA GLY A 157 -38.07 3.54 51.08
C GLY A 157 -38.79 2.37 50.40
N TRP A 158 -38.03 1.36 49.98
CA TRP A 158 -38.56 0.11 49.42
C TRP A 158 -39.30 -0.76 50.45
N ARG A 159 -38.81 -0.84 51.69
CA ARG A 159 -39.44 -1.63 52.77
C ARG A 159 -40.80 -1.07 53.18
N LEU A 160 -40.97 0.26 53.10
CA LEU A 160 -42.25 0.96 53.27
C LEU A 160 -43.22 0.70 52.11
N LEU A 161 -42.73 0.68 50.87
CA LEU A 161 -43.54 0.37 49.68
C LEU A 161 -43.91 -1.13 49.56
N LEU A 162 -43.08 -2.03 50.10
CA LEU A 162 -43.30 -3.48 50.13
C LEU A 162 -44.29 -3.96 51.20
N GLY A 163 -44.68 -3.08 52.14
CA GLY A 163 -45.64 -3.39 53.20
C GLY A 163 -47.10 -3.31 52.75
N LEU A 164 -47.37 -2.78 51.55
CA LEU A 164 -48.74 -2.46 51.09
C LEU A 164 -49.28 -3.34 49.95
N PHE A 165 -48.53 -4.31 49.41
CA PHE A 165 -49.01 -5.16 48.31
C PHE A 165 -48.53 -6.63 48.40
N PRO A 166 -49.39 -7.63 48.10
CA PRO A 166 -49.04 -9.06 48.21
C PRO A 166 -47.99 -9.52 47.18
N ALA A 167 -47.33 -10.64 47.52
CA ALA A 167 -46.05 -11.11 47.00
C ALA A 167 -45.92 -11.29 45.46
N ALA A 168 -47.03 -11.42 44.72
CA ALA A 168 -46.99 -11.61 43.26
C ALA A 168 -46.50 -10.38 42.48
N LEU A 169 -46.61 -9.16 43.02
CA LEU A 169 -46.11 -7.94 42.35
C LEU A 169 -44.63 -7.63 42.60
N ARG A 170 -43.93 -8.36 43.48
CA ARG A 170 -42.51 -8.10 43.82
C ARG A 170 -41.53 -8.31 42.67
N ALA A 171 -41.83 -9.27 41.78
CA ALA A 171 -41.04 -9.47 40.56
C ALA A 171 -41.35 -8.40 39.50
N TYR A 172 -42.57 -7.85 39.51
CA TYR A 172 -43.01 -6.81 38.58
C TYR A 172 -42.44 -5.44 38.96
N SER A 173 -42.36 -5.11 40.26
CA SER A 173 -41.87 -3.82 40.74
C SER A 173 -40.37 -3.60 40.53
N VAL A 174 -39.53 -4.65 40.57
CA VAL A 174 -38.10 -4.53 40.20
C VAL A 174 -37.93 -4.29 38.70
N LYS A 175 -38.74 -4.93 37.85
CA LYS A 175 -38.78 -4.66 36.40
C LYS A 175 -39.34 -3.26 36.12
N LEU A 176 -40.35 -2.81 36.85
CA LEU A 176 -40.95 -1.48 36.75
C LEU A 176 -39.96 -0.39 37.15
N VAL A 177 -39.23 -0.56 38.25
CA VAL A 177 -38.21 0.42 38.72
C VAL A 177 -37.03 0.49 37.75
N ARG A 178 -36.53 -0.65 37.22
CA ARG A 178 -35.53 -0.62 36.15
C ARG A 178 -36.08 0.00 34.86
N GLY A 179 -37.36 -0.20 34.57
CA GLY A 179 -38.07 0.41 33.43
C GLY A 179 -38.19 1.92 33.58
N VAL A 180 -38.65 2.40 34.73
CA VAL A 180 -38.80 3.83 35.08
C VAL A 180 -37.44 4.52 35.13
N LEU A 181 -36.40 3.89 35.69
CA LEU A 181 -35.04 4.46 35.69
C LEU A 181 -34.46 4.54 34.27
N LYS A 182 -34.72 3.54 33.41
CA LYS A 182 -34.38 3.61 31.98
C LYS A 182 -35.19 4.70 31.24
N LEU A 183 -36.46 4.90 31.57
CA LEU A 183 -37.34 5.93 31.02
C LEU A 183 -36.93 7.35 31.45
N LEU A 184 -36.51 7.53 32.71
CA LEU A 184 -35.99 8.81 33.24
C LEU A 184 -34.61 9.16 32.67
N LEU A 185 -33.79 8.15 32.32
CA LEU A 185 -32.50 8.33 31.64
C LEU A 185 -32.64 8.43 30.11
N LEU A 186 -33.80 8.06 29.55
CA LEU A 186 -34.11 8.13 28.11
C LEU A 186 -33.95 9.52 27.50
N PRO A 187 -34.40 10.64 28.12
CA PRO A 187 -34.18 11.99 27.59
C PRO A 187 -32.70 12.42 27.60
N PHE A 188 -31.87 11.83 28.48
CA PHE A 188 -30.42 12.09 28.53
C PHE A 188 -29.61 11.12 27.67
N PHE A 189 -30.19 9.99 27.27
CA PHE A 189 -29.59 9.02 26.37
C PHE A 189 -29.10 9.62 25.04
N PRO A 190 -29.82 10.52 24.34
CA PRO A 190 -29.29 11.18 23.15
C PRO A 190 -28.08 12.07 23.46
N PHE A 191 -28.00 12.72 24.62
CA PHE A 191 -26.84 13.51 25.03
C PHE A 191 -25.64 12.63 25.41
N VAL A 192 -25.86 11.52 26.12
CA VAL A 192 -24.81 10.54 26.43
C VAL A 192 -24.31 9.85 25.17
N LEU A 193 -25.20 9.52 24.23
CA LEU A 193 -24.86 8.96 22.92
C LEU A 193 -24.12 9.98 22.06
N ALA A 194 -24.56 11.24 22.02
CA ALA A 194 -23.89 12.33 21.33
C ALA A 194 -22.52 12.64 21.95
N TYR A 195 -22.37 12.55 23.26
CA TYR A 195 -21.09 12.73 23.96
C TYR A 195 -20.14 11.54 23.73
N ARG A 196 -20.64 10.30 23.82
CA ARG A 196 -19.86 9.08 23.52
C ARG A 196 -19.47 9.02 22.04
N LYS A 197 -20.34 9.47 21.14
CA LYS A 197 -20.10 9.56 19.69
C LYS A 197 -19.59 10.93 19.24
N ARG A 198 -19.21 11.84 20.15
CA ARG A 198 -18.84 13.24 19.82
C ARG A 198 -17.71 13.31 18.79
N ALA A 199 -16.73 12.42 18.90
CA ALA A 199 -15.63 12.34 17.97
C ALA A 199 -16.11 11.94 16.57
N GLY A 200 -17.05 11.00 16.49
CA GLY A 200 -17.70 10.58 15.24
C GLY A 200 -18.55 11.68 14.61
N ILE A 201 -19.35 12.40 15.41
CA ILE A 201 -20.17 13.53 14.92
C ILE A 201 -19.28 14.68 14.42
N ILE A 202 -18.26 15.05 15.18
CA ILE A 202 -17.29 16.08 14.76
C ILE A 202 -16.55 15.65 13.49
N LYS A 203 -16.15 14.38 13.38
CA LYS A 203 -15.52 13.82 12.17
C LYS A 203 -16.48 13.89 10.98
N ALA A 204 -17.74 13.49 11.14
CA ALA A 204 -18.75 13.55 10.08
C ALA A 204 -19.02 14.99 9.61
N LEU A 205 -19.17 15.95 10.54
CA LEU A 205 -19.35 17.36 10.21
C LEU A 205 -18.15 17.94 9.48
N ARG A 206 -16.92 17.64 9.95
CA ARG A 206 -15.68 18.04 9.27
C ARG A 206 -15.58 17.46 7.87
N THR A 207 -15.98 16.21 7.70
CA THR A 207 -15.98 15.53 6.40
C THR A 207 -16.93 16.22 5.42
N ARG A 208 -18.15 16.57 5.87
CA ARG A 208 -19.11 17.35 5.07
C ARG A 208 -18.55 18.73 4.69
N LEU A 209 -17.90 19.42 5.63
CA LEU A 209 -17.27 20.71 5.36
C LEU A 209 -16.11 20.58 4.36
N LYS A 210 -15.26 19.55 4.47
CA LYS A 210 -14.17 19.28 3.52
C LYS A 210 -14.72 19.03 2.11
N ARG A 211 -15.74 18.17 1.96
CA ARG A 211 -16.43 17.89 0.69
C ARG A 211 -16.94 19.18 0.04
N ARG A 212 -17.73 19.97 0.78
CA ARG A 212 -18.29 21.23 0.27
C ARG A 212 -17.21 22.24 -0.08
N ALA A 213 -16.16 22.32 0.73
CA ALA A 213 -15.05 23.24 0.49
C ALA A 213 -14.28 22.90 -0.79
N PHE A 214 -13.99 21.62 -1.04
CA PHE A 214 -13.28 21.17 -2.23
C PHE A 214 -14.03 21.53 -3.52
N GLY A 215 -15.35 21.26 -3.58
CA GLY A 215 -16.18 21.64 -4.72
C GLY A 215 -16.25 23.15 -4.94
N GLN A 216 -16.36 23.95 -3.86
CA GLN A 216 -16.38 25.41 -3.94
C GLN A 216 -15.04 26.01 -4.40
N ASP A 217 -13.94 25.47 -3.89
CA ASP A 217 -12.59 25.91 -4.24
C ASP A 217 -12.30 25.57 -5.71
N THR A 218 -12.71 24.39 -6.17
CA THR A 218 -12.65 23.98 -7.59
C THR A 218 -13.51 24.86 -8.48
N ALA A 219 -14.77 25.15 -8.11
CA ALA A 219 -15.63 26.04 -8.89
C ALA A 219 -15.04 27.45 -9.03
N ARG A 220 -14.40 27.96 -7.96
CA ARG A 220 -13.72 29.28 -7.97
C ARG A 220 -12.53 29.30 -8.91
N LEU A 221 -11.71 28.23 -8.89
CA LEU A 221 -10.60 28.04 -9.81
C LEU A 221 -11.09 28.08 -11.26
N LEU A 222 -12.10 27.26 -11.59
CA LEU A 222 -12.58 27.12 -12.97
C LEU A 222 -13.27 28.38 -13.50
N ARG A 223 -13.93 29.19 -12.65
CA ARG A 223 -14.45 30.52 -13.06
C ARG A 223 -13.34 31.48 -13.50
N ARG A 224 -12.13 31.33 -12.96
CA ARG A 224 -10.97 32.15 -13.33
C ARG A 224 -10.28 31.62 -14.58
N ILE A 225 -10.05 30.30 -14.65
CA ILE A 225 -9.36 29.67 -15.79
C ILE A 225 -10.25 29.64 -17.05
N ARG A 226 -11.58 29.55 -16.87
CA ARG A 226 -12.59 29.41 -17.92
C ARG A 226 -12.23 28.27 -18.89
N PRO A 227 -12.33 27.01 -18.41
CA PRO A 227 -11.97 25.87 -19.22
C PRO A 227 -12.91 25.75 -20.43
N SER A 228 -12.35 25.32 -21.57
CA SER A 228 -13.05 25.11 -22.83
C SER A 228 -12.95 23.65 -23.27
N ARG A 229 -13.68 23.28 -24.33
CA ARG A 229 -13.51 21.99 -25.00
C ARG A 229 -12.04 21.82 -25.42
N GLY A 230 -11.50 20.63 -25.19
CA GLY A 230 -10.09 20.30 -25.41
C GLY A 230 -9.20 20.49 -24.18
N ASP A 231 -9.63 21.28 -23.18
CA ASP A 231 -8.87 21.42 -21.93
C ASP A 231 -9.01 20.14 -21.08
N ILE A 232 -7.91 19.73 -20.44
CA ILE A 232 -7.85 18.59 -19.53
C ILE A 232 -7.71 19.10 -18.09
N ILE A 233 -8.56 18.61 -17.20
CA ILE A 233 -8.43 18.79 -15.75
C ILE A 233 -8.02 17.45 -15.14
N PHE A 234 -6.80 17.39 -14.62
CA PHE A 234 -6.22 16.21 -14.02
C PHE A 234 -6.05 16.38 -12.50
N ILE A 235 -6.61 15.45 -11.72
CA ILE A 235 -6.45 15.40 -10.27
C ILE A 235 -5.68 14.12 -9.92
N PRO A 236 -4.35 14.19 -9.71
CA PRO A 236 -3.50 13.01 -9.55
C PRO A 236 -3.69 12.27 -8.23
N THR A 237 -4.33 12.90 -7.23
CA THR A 237 -4.63 12.26 -5.95
C THR A 237 -5.99 12.75 -5.44
N ILE A 238 -7.02 11.91 -5.57
CA ILE A 238 -8.37 12.21 -5.08
C ILE A 238 -8.96 11.06 -4.27
N SER A 239 -9.78 11.40 -3.27
CA SER A 239 -10.59 10.45 -2.49
C SER A 239 -12.05 10.46 -2.95
N GLU A 240 -12.80 9.43 -2.61
CA GLU A 240 -14.26 9.33 -2.81
C GLU A 240 -14.99 10.55 -2.22
N LEU A 241 -14.51 11.06 -1.08
CA LEU A 241 -15.08 12.22 -0.39
C LEU A 241 -14.88 13.52 -1.17
N GLU A 242 -13.66 13.79 -1.65
CA GLU A 242 -13.36 14.99 -2.44
C GLU A 242 -14.05 14.94 -3.81
N MET A 243 -14.02 13.78 -4.46
CA MET A 243 -14.71 13.51 -5.72
C MET A 243 -16.20 13.89 -5.64
N SER A 244 -16.88 13.50 -4.56
CA SER A 244 -18.32 13.79 -4.40
C SER A 244 -18.65 15.29 -4.25
N GLY A 245 -17.64 16.14 -4.06
CA GLY A 245 -17.77 17.60 -4.12
C GLY A 245 -17.79 18.18 -5.53
N LEU A 246 -17.42 17.39 -6.55
CA LEU A 246 -17.29 17.82 -7.95
C LEU A 246 -18.59 17.71 -8.76
N ALA A 247 -19.60 16.98 -8.25
CA ALA A 247 -20.86 16.75 -8.98
C ALA A 247 -21.50 18.04 -9.51
N GLY A 248 -21.62 19.07 -8.68
CA GLY A 248 -22.19 20.37 -9.11
C GLY A 248 -21.28 21.18 -10.05
N VAL A 249 -19.98 20.86 -10.12
CA VAL A 249 -19.02 21.51 -11.03
C VAL A 249 -19.10 20.89 -12.43
N MET A 250 -19.36 19.58 -12.50
CA MET A 250 -19.48 18.78 -13.73
C MET A 250 -20.92 18.66 -14.27
N ALA A 251 -21.92 19.05 -13.47
CA ALA A 251 -23.33 19.10 -13.89
C ALA A 251 -23.52 19.88 -15.21
N PRO A 252 -24.53 19.55 -16.03
CA PRO A 252 -24.88 20.35 -17.20
C PRO A 252 -25.05 21.84 -16.83
N GLY A 253 -24.40 22.74 -17.58
CA GLY A 253 -24.34 24.18 -17.27
C GLY A 253 -23.38 24.57 -16.14
N GLY A 254 -22.70 23.60 -15.53
CA GLY A 254 -21.66 23.81 -14.53
C GLY A 254 -20.38 24.42 -15.12
N VAL A 255 -19.61 25.11 -14.27
CA VAL A 255 -18.40 25.85 -14.69
C VAL A 255 -17.27 24.96 -15.22
N GLY A 256 -17.34 23.65 -15.00
CA GLY A 256 -16.38 22.66 -15.51
C GLY A 256 -16.97 21.72 -16.56
N ALA A 257 -18.20 21.96 -17.04
CA ALA A 257 -18.90 21.03 -17.92
C ALA A 257 -18.26 20.87 -19.31
N ALA A 258 -17.54 21.89 -19.77
CA ALA A 258 -16.89 21.89 -21.08
C ALA A 258 -15.52 21.16 -21.10
N ALA A 259 -14.95 20.84 -19.94
CA ALA A 259 -13.61 20.27 -19.81
C ALA A 259 -13.63 18.74 -19.80
N SER A 260 -12.48 18.15 -20.13
CA SER A 260 -12.25 16.71 -19.95
C SER A 260 -11.66 16.45 -18.56
N TRP A 261 -12.27 15.59 -17.76
CA TRP A 261 -11.88 15.31 -16.39
C TRP A 261 -11.14 13.97 -16.27
N ARG A 262 -10.04 13.98 -15.53
CA ARG A 262 -9.17 12.83 -15.29
C ARG A 262 -8.91 12.71 -13.79
N LEU A 263 -9.46 11.69 -13.15
CA LEU A 263 -9.39 11.50 -11.70
C LEU A 263 -8.58 10.26 -11.36
N LEU A 264 -7.53 10.41 -10.54
CA LEU A 264 -6.64 9.30 -10.17
C LEU A 264 -6.79 8.91 -8.69
N PHE A 265 -7.15 7.66 -8.44
CA PHE A 265 -7.40 7.09 -7.13
C PHE A 265 -6.27 6.13 -6.74
N ARG A 266 -5.55 6.47 -5.66
CA ARG A 266 -4.31 5.80 -5.24
C ARG A 266 -4.43 4.98 -3.95
N ARG A 267 -5.65 4.77 -3.46
CA ARG A 267 -5.89 4.08 -2.18
C ARG A 267 -6.71 2.82 -2.38
N ASN A 268 -6.42 1.84 -1.53
CA ASN A 268 -7.23 0.64 -1.39
C ASN A 268 -8.66 1.02 -1.04
N LEU A 269 -9.60 0.41 -1.74
CA LEU A 269 -11.01 0.50 -1.43
C LEU A 269 -11.42 -0.64 -0.47
N TYR A 270 -10.83 -1.82 -0.66
CA TYR A 270 -11.04 -3.00 0.16
C TYR A 270 -9.84 -3.27 1.07
N ALA A 271 -10.11 -3.84 2.24
CA ALA A 271 -9.07 -4.43 3.09
C ALA A 271 -8.82 -5.89 2.70
N GLY A 272 -7.59 -6.37 2.91
CA GLY A 272 -7.23 -7.76 2.65
C GLY A 272 -7.03 -8.09 1.17
N ARG A 273 -7.43 -9.32 0.80
CA ARG A 273 -7.21 -9.94 -0.51
C ARG A 273 -8.52 -10.14 -1.27
N PRO A 274 -8.51 -10.45 -2.58
CA PRO A 274 -9.73 -10.65 -3.37
C PRO A 274 -10.79 -11.55 -2.71
N ALA A 275 -10.35 -12.60 -2.01
CA ALA A 275 -11.24 -13.51 -1.28
C ALA A 275 -12.03 -12.83 -0.15
N ASP A 276 -11.47 -11.77 0.45
CA ASP A 276 -12.09 -11.01 1.54
C ASP A 276 -13.07 -9.94 1.04
N TYR A 277 -13.01 -9.57 -0.25
CA TYR A 277 -13.75 -8.43 -0.80
C TYR A 277 -15.27 -8.61 -0.76
N PRO A 278 -15.86 -9.78 -1.09
CA PRO A 278 -17.30 -9.98 -1.06
C PRO A 278 -17.96 -9.63 0.28
N SER A 279 -17.27 -9.91 1.40
CA SER A 279 -17.76 -9.60 2.75
C SER A 279 -17.87 -8.10 3.06
N GLN A 280 -17.21 -7.26 2.26
CA GLN A 280 -17.11 -5.81 2.45
C GLN A 280 -18.04 -5.02 1.51
N ASP A 281 -18.62 -5.66 0.49
CA ASP A 281 -19.40 -4.97 -0.56
C ASP A 281 -20.57 -4.15 0.01
N GLU A 282 -21.29 -4.67 1.01
CA GLU A 282 -22.39 -3.93 1.66
C GLU A 282 -21.92 -2.68 2.40
N TRP A 283 -20.74 -2.73 3.03
CA TRP A 283 -20.14 -1.57 3.72
C TRP A 283 -19.73 -0.47 2.74
N LEU A 284 -19.43 -0.82 1.48
CA LEU A 284 -19.05 0.10 0.42
C LEU A 284 -20.23 0.64 -0.39
N ARG A 285 -21.47 0.22 -0.09
CA ARG A 285 -22.68 0.75 -0.73
C ARG A 285 -22.77 2.28 -0.74
N PRO A 286 -22.42 3.02 0.33
CA PRO A 286 -22.42 4.49 0.30
C PRO A 286 -21.42 5.06 -0.72
N VAL A 287 -20.24 4.45 -0.86
CA VAL A 287 -19.24 4.84 -1.85
C VAL A 287 -19.79 4.57 -3.26
N ARG A 288 -20.34 3.39 -3.51
CA ARG A 288 -21.00 3.05 -4.78
C ARG A 288 -22.05 4.09 -5.17
N ASN A 289 -22.90 4.51 -4.23
CA ASN A 289 -23.93 5.53 -4.48
C ASN A 289 -23.31 6.89 -4.82
N MET A 290 -22.24 7.31 -4.13
CA MET A 290 -21.55 8.57 -4.46
C MET A 290 -20.97 8.56 -5.88
N PHE A 291 -20.47 7.42 -6.35
CA PHE A 291 -19.98 7.25 -7.72
C PHE A 291 -21.11 7.30 -8.76
N ARG A 292 -22.27 6.68 -8.46
CA ARG A 292 -23.46 6.78 -9.32
C ARG A 292 -23.98 8.22 -9.41
N GLU A 293 -24.11 8.91 -8.27
CA GLU A 293 -24.48 10.32 -8.21
C GLU A 293 -23.53 11.20 -9.06
N LEU A 294 -22.22 10.93 -9.00
CA LEU A 294 -21.26 11.64 -9.85
C LEU A 294 -21.46 11.31 -11.32
N SER A 295 -21.60 10.03 -11.67
CA SER A 295 -21.79 9.59 -13.05
C SER A 295 -23.03 10.25 -13.68
N ASP A 296 -24.14 10.32 -12.94
CA ASP A 296 -25.36 10.97 -13.39
C ASP A 296 -25.17 12.48 -13.59
N ALA A 297 -24.55 13.13 -12.60
CA ALA A 297 -24.24 14.57 -12.67
C ALA A 297 -23.25 14.89 -13.81
N ALA A 298 -22.27 14.04 -14.06
CA ALA A 298 -21.22 14.25 -15.07
C ALA A 298 -21.59 13.70 -16.45
N SER A 299 -22.85 13.32 -16.70
CA SER A 299 -23.30 12.71 -17.97
C SER A 299 -22.99 13.54 -19.23
N GLY A 300 -22.89 14.87 -19.09
CA GLY A 300 -22.47 15.78 -20.18
C GLY A 300 -20.96 16.07 -20.27
N CYS A 301 -20.14 15.49 -19.40
CA CYS A 301 -18.69 15.68 -19.34
C CYS A 301 -17.93 14.44 -19.84
N ASP A 302 -16.74 14.63 -20.42
CA ASP A 302 -15.78 13.53 -20.60
C ASP A 302 -15.05 13.26 -19.26
N LEU A 303 -15.66 12.44 -18.41
CA LEU A 303 -15.10 12.02 -17.12
C LEU A 303 -14.46 10.64 -17.21
N ARG A 304 -13.21 10.52 -16.75
CA ARG A 304 -12.51 9.24 -16.64
C ARG A 304 -11.82 9.08 -15.30
N CYS A 305 -11.84 7.85 -14.80
CA CYS A 305 -11.27 7.46 -13.53
C CYS A 305 -10.13 6.47 -13.74
N TYR A 306 -9.09 6.63 -12.94
CA TYR A 306 -7.86 5.89 -13.09
C TYR A 306 -7.32 5.41 -11.75
N THR A 307 -6.43 4.42 -11.81
CA THR A 307 -5.59 3.99 -10.69
C THR A 307 -4.15 3.76 -11.14
N ASP A 308 -3.24 3.51 -10.21
CA ASP A 308 -1.81 3.27 -10.52
C ASP A 308 -1.47 1.81 -10.82
N THR A 309 -2.36 0.87 -10.50
CA THR A 309 -2.09 -0.57 -10.58
C THR A 309 -3.31 -1.33 -11.09
N ASP A 310 -3.09 -2.44 -11.77
CA ASP A 310 -4.21 -3.26 -12.24
C ASP A 310 -5.03 -3.84 -11.07
N GLU A 311 -4.39 -4.08 -9.93
CA GLU A 311 -5.03 -4.54 -8.69
C GLU A 311 -5.96 -3.49 -8.09
N LEU A 312 -5.57 -2.21 -8.08
CA LEU A 312 -6.48 -1.13 -7.68
C LEU A 312 -7.60 -0.98 -8.71
N THR A 313 -7.29 -1.01 -10.00
CA THR A 313 -8.29 -0.95 -11.06
C THR A 313 -9.35 -2.06 -10.88
N ALA A 314 -8.94 -3.28 -10.56
CA ALA A 314 -9.86 -4.38 -10.26
C ALA A 314 -10.73 -4.11 -9.03
N GLN A 315 -10.15 -3.58 -7.93
CA GLN A 315 -10.92 -3.18 -6.74
C GLN A 315 -11.98 -2.13 -7.08
N TRP A 316 -11.60 -1.08 -7.80
CA TRP A 316 -12.52 0.02 -8.11
C TRP A 316 -13.60 -0.39 -9.11
N ASN A 317 -13.27 -1.21 -10.11
CA ASN A 317 -14.25 -1.75 -11.07
C ASN A 317 -15.25 -2.72 -10.41
N ARG A 318 -14.88 -3.39 -9.32
CA ARG A 318 -15.81 -4.25 -8.54
C ARG A 318 -17.04 -3.49 -8.02
N LEU A 319 -16.93 -2.18 -7.78
CA LEU A 319 -18.09 -1.37 -7.36
C LEU A 319 -19.24 -1.37 -8.38
N GLY A 320 -18.94 -1.60 -9.66
CA GLY A 320 -19.95 -1.57 -10.73
C GLY A 320 -20.66 -0.21 -10.86
N ALA A 321 -19.96 0.89 -10.55
CA ALA A 321 -20.51 2.25 -10.60
C ALA A 321 -19.86 3.14 -11.66
N MET A 322 -18.55 2.98 -11.91
CA MET A 322 -17.81 3.64 -12.97
C MET A 322 -16.71 2.69 -13.48
N SER A 323 -16.20 2.95 -14.69
CA SER A 323 -15.07 2.21 -15.25
C SER A 323 -13.76 2.92 -14.91
N PHE A 324 -12.78 2.12 -14.50
CA PHE A 324 -11.43 2.54 -14.15
C PHE A 324 -10.41 1.89 -15.07
N GLU A 325 -9.37 2.66 -15.39
CA GLU A 325 -8.22 2.20 -16.17
C GLU A 325 -6.91 2.43 -15.39
N THR A 326 -5.90 1.62 -15.65
CA THR A 326 -4.59 1.75 -15.01
C THR A 326 -3.72 2.75 -15.79
N LEU A 327 -3.17 3.75 -15.11
CA LEU A 327 -2.20 4.69 -15.67
C LEU A 327 -0.76 4.28 -15.34
N PRO A 328 0.20 4.59 -16.22
CA PRO A 328 1.60 4.47 -15.87
C PRO A 328 1.97 5.48 -14.79
N ILE A 329 2.81 5.06 -13.84
CA ILE A 329 3.41 5.93 -12.82
C ILE A 329 4.54 6.77 -13.47
N PRO A 330 4.51 8.11 -13.41
CA PRO A 330 5.48 8.97 -14.07
C PRO A 330 6.79 9.07 -13.27
N VAL A 331 7.86 8.43 -13.75
CA VAL A 331 9.19 8.49 -13.14
C VAL A 331 10.07 9.54 -13.81
N ASP A 332 10.92 10.21 -13.02
CA ASP A 332 11.90 11.18 -13.52
C ASP A 332 13.00 10.51 -14.34
N GLU A 333 13.39 11.12 -15.46
CA GLU A 333 14.54 10.66 -16.23
C GLU A 333 15.86 10.77 -15.45
N GLY A 334 15.92 11.62 -14.42
CA GLY A 334 17.06 11.73 -13.52
C GLY A 334 17.36 10.46 -12.73
N TYR A 335 16.44 9.48 -12.68
CA TYR A 335 16.70 8.16 -12.11
C TYR A 335 17.41 7.22 -13.10
N HIS A 336 17.46 7.54 -14.40
CA HIS A 336 18.00 6.63 -15.42
C HIS A 336 19.51 6.41 -15.34
N SER A 337 20.22 7.31 -14.64
CA SER A 337 21.67 7.27 -14.48
C SER A 337 22.05 6.88 -13.04
N PRO A 338 22.10 5.58 -12.69
CA PRO A 338 22.64 5.17 -11.41
C PRO A 338 24.10 5.63 -11.30
N ARG A 339 24.49 6.14 -10.14
CA ARG A 339 25.90 6.50 -9.92
C ARG A 339 26.74 5.21 -9.97
N GLY A 340 27.86 5.27 -10.70
CA GLY A 340 28.84 4.17 -10.73
C GLY A 340 29.31 3.81 -9.33
N ARG A 341 29.65 2.53 -9.11
CA ARG A 341 30.05 1.99 -7.82
C ARG A 341 31.19 2.84 -7.24
N ARG A 342 30.97 3.39 -6.04
CA ARG A 342 32.05 3.98 -5.24
C ARG A 342 32.73 2.84 -4.47
N GLY A 343 34.06 2.84 -4.38
CA GLY A 343 34.75 1.85 -3.53
C GLY A 343 34.24 1.92 -2.08
N GLY A 344 34.06 0.77 -1.41
CA GLY A 344 33.55 0.69 -0.03
C GLY A 344 32.39 -0.31 0.15
N PRO A 345 31.71 -0.27 1.32
CA PRO A 345 30.53 -1.10 1.60
C PRO A 345 29.39 -0.82 0.62
N LEU A 346 28.61 -1.87 0.30
CA LEU A 346 27.36 -1.70 -0.44
C LEU A 346 26.35 -0.91 0.39
N HIS A 347 25.69 0.06 -0.24
CA HIS A 347 24.66 0.85 0.41
C HIS A 347 23.29 0.18 0.29
N ALA A 348 22.79 -0.35 1.41
CA ALA A 348 21.41 -0.78 1.56
C ALA A 348 20.57 0.42 2.03
N VAL A 349 19.70 0.94 1.17
CA VAL A 349 19.02 2.22 1.38
C VAL A 349 17.55 2.01 1.70
N TYR A 350 17.09 2.62 2.79
CA TYR A 350 15.67 2.79 3.09
C TYR A 350 15.29 4.25 2.84
N ALA A 351 14.45 4.50 1.83
CA ALA A 351 14.03 5.85 1.46
C ALA A 351 12.54 6.07 1.77
N GLY A 352 12.25 7.17 2.45
CA GLY A 352 10.92 7.52 2.93
C GLY A 352 10.89 7.83 4.43
N ASP A 353 9.73 8.27 4.90
CA ASP A 353 9.51 8.58 6.30
C ASP A 353 9.37 7.32 7.18
N ALA A 354 9.78 7.45 8.45
CA ALA A 354 9.75 6.37 9.44
C ALA A 354 8.30 6.04 9.84
N ARG A 355 7.77 4.96 9.25
CA ARG A 355 6.43 4.43 9.51
C ARG A 355 6.45 2.92 9.68
N GLU A 356 5.57 2.41 10.53
CA GLU A 356 5.37 0.98 10.70
C GLU A 356 4.80 0.34 9.42
N GLU A 357 3.87 1.03 8.74
CA GLU A 357 3.31 0.60 7.44
C GLU A 357 4.39 0.37 6.36
N LYS A 358 5.47 1.15 6.41
CA LYS A 358 6.62 1.03 5.50
C LYS A 358 7.74 0.14 6.05
N GLY A 359 7.52 -0.53 7.19
CA GLY A 359 8.47 -1.47 7.78
C GLY A 359 9.70 -0.86 8.43
N PHE A 360 9.69 0.43 8.80
CA PHE A 360 10.85 1.05 9.47
C PHE A 360 11.26 0.30 10.75
N HIS A 361 10.27 -0.25 11.46
CA HIS A 361 10.45 -1.03 12.67
C HIS A 361 11.19 -2.36 12.48
N LEU A 362 11.33 -2.85 11.25
CA LEU A 362 12.01 -4.12 10.93
C LEU A 362 13.51 -3.95 10.71
N LEU A 363 13.98 -2.72 10.48
CA LEU A 363 15.39 -2.43 10.17
C LEU A 363 16.37 -2.79 11.30
N PRO A 364 16.09 -2.54 12.60
CA PRO A 364 17.00 -2.94 13.67
C PRO A 364 17.22 -4.46 13.74
N GLY A 365 16.14 -5.24 13.53
CA GLY A 365 16.20 -6.69 13.45
C GLY A 365 17.12 -7.15 12.32
N LEU A 366 16.95 -6.58 11.13
CA LEU A 366 17.80 -6.87 9.97
C LEU A 366 19.29 -6.59 10.24
N VAL A 367 19.61 -5.46 10.88
CA VAL A 367 21.00 -5.11 11.24
C VAL A 367 21.57 -6.11 12.24
N ARG A 368 20.80 -6.47 13.27
CA ARG A 368 21.22 -7.43 14.30
C ARG A 368 21.48 -8.81 13.70
N ASP A 369 20.57 -9.31 12.87
CA ASP A 369 20.63 -10.68 12.34
C ASP A 369 21.77 -10.85 11.33
N LEU A 370 22.24 -9.76 10.71
CA LEU A 370 23.36 -9.73 9.75
C LEU A 370 24.62 -9.06 10.31
N GLN A 371 24.66 -8.81 11.63
CA GLN A 371 25.71 -8.03 12.28
C GLN A 371 27.10 -8.61 11.99
N ALA A 372 27.31 -9.89 12.31
CA ALA A 372 28.61 -10.54 12.21
C ALA A 372 29.05 -10.76 10.75
N ASP A 373 28.10 -10.92 9.84
CA ASP A 373 28.35 -11.34 8.46
C ASP A 373 28.57 -10.15 7.52
N LEU A 374 27.70 -9.13 7.57
CA LEU A 374 27.68 -8.05 6.58
C LEU A 374 28.05 -6.68 7.14
N PHE A 375 27.56 -6.34 8.34
CA PHE A 375 27.73 -5.00 8.91
C PHE A 375 29.09 -4.82 9.59
N SER A 376 29.51 -5.76 10.45
CA SER A 376 30.82 -5.71 11.12
C SER A 376 31.99 -5.94 10.17
N THR A 377 31.78 -6.67 9.08
CA THR A 377 32.80 -6.90 8.03
C THR A 377 32.94 -5.73 7.06
N GLY A 378 32.08 -4.70 7.17
CA GLY A 378 32.08 -3.56 6.27
C GLY A 378 31.69 -3.92 4.83
N ARG A 379 30.95 -5.02 4.61
CA ARG A 379 30.40 -5.39 3.30
C ARG A 379 29.16 -4.57 2.96
N VAL A 380 28.38 -4.18 3.98
CA VAL A 380 27.14 -3.42 3.85
C VAL A 380 27.09 -2.27 4.84
N ARG A 381 26.50 -1.15 4.41
CA ARG A 381 26.07 -0.05 5.26
C ARG A 381 24.58 0.22 5.03
N LEU A 382 23.82 0.35 6.11
CA LEU A 382 22.43 0.80 6.08
C LEU A 382 22.40 2.33 6.01
N VAL A 383 21.71 2.90 5.02
CA VAL A 383 21.42 4.33 4.95
C VAL A 383 19.91 4.52 4.97
N ALA A 384 19.37 4.97 6.10
CA ALA A 384 17.92 5.07 6.29
C ALA A 384 17.47 6.51 6.48
N GLN A 385 16.49 6.93 5.68
CA GLN A 385 15.74 8.15 5.93
C GLN A 385 14.79 7.91 7.12
N ALA A 386 14.91 8.75 8.14
CA ALA A 386 14.41 8.48 9.49
C ALA A 386 13.78 9.74 10.11
N TYR A 387 12.74 10.27 9.47
CA TYR A 387 11.94 11.39 9.98
C TYR A 387 10.46 11.00 10.10
N TYR A 388 9.71 11.69 10.96
CA TYR A 388 8.28 11.43 11.15
C TYR A 388 7.42 12.41 10.37
N ASN A 389 6.46 11.89 9.60
CA ASN A 389 5.44 12.74 8.96
C ASN A 389 4.38 13.28 9.95
N SER A 390 4.28 12.70 11.15
CA SER A 390 3.44 13.22 12.23
C SER A 390 4.09 13.00 13.58
N GLU A 391 4.38 14.07 14.31
CA GLU A 391 4.85 13.97 15.69
C GLU A 391 3.73 13.52 16.65
N PRO A 392 4.03 12.63 17.61
CA PRO A 392 5.37 12.24 18.07
C PRO A 392 5.96 10.95 17.44
N GLY A 393 5.54 10.56 16.24
CA GLY A 393 5.92 9.30 15.58
C GLY A 393 5.13 8.09 16.10
N GLU A 394 5.05 7.02 15.31
CA GLU A 394 4.44 5.75 15.72
C GLU A 394 5.34 5.02 16.75
N PRO A 395 4.77 4.29 17.74
CA PRO A 395 5.57 3.67 18.80
C PRO A 395 6.70 2.76 18.30
N GLY A 396 6.43 1.87 17.35
CA GLY A 396 7.42 0.97 16.79
C GLY A 396 8.50 1.70 15.99
N ALA A 397 8.12 2.74 15.23
CA ALA A 397 9.08 3.57 14.52
C ALA A 397 10.04 4.32 15.47
N ARG A 398 9.54 4.78 16.62
CA ARG A 398 10.36 5.46 17.65
C ARG A 398 11.36 4.53 18.32
N ILE A 399 10.92 3.33 18.68
CA ILE A 399 11.80 2.32 19.30
C ILE A 399 12.91 1.96 18.32
N ALA A 400 12.54 1.67 17.06
CA ALA A 400 13.50 1.34 16.03
C ALA A 400 14.49 2.47 15.74
N LEU A 401 14.03 3.73 15.77
CA LEU A 401 14.94 4.87 15.63
C LEU A 401 15.97 4.89 16.76
N GLY A 402 15.55 4.70 18.02
CA GLY A 402 16.46 4.64 19.17
C GLY A 402 17.51 3.53 19.02
N GLU A 403 17.09 2.32 18.63
CA GLU A 403 18.01 1.19 18.43
C GLU A 403 19.01 1.41 17.28
N LEU A 404 18.58 2.08 16.20
CA LEU A 404 19.46 2.41 15.07
C LEU A 404 20.44 3.54 15.41
N GLU A 405 20.07 4.45 16.32
CA GLU A 405 20.94 5.55 16.77
C GLU A 405 22.13 5.07 17.60
N GLU A 406 21.99 3.94 18.29
CA GLU A 406 23.05 3.33 19.08
C GLU A 406 24.10 2.61 18.20
N ARG A 407 23.86 2.49 16.88
CA ARG A 407 24.76 1.80 15.96
C ARG A 407 25.90 2.69 15.48
N PRO A 408 27.11 2.12 15.23
CA PRO A 408 28.22 2.87 14.66
C PRO A 408 27.85 3.49 13.30
N ARG A 409 28.31 4.71 13.03
CA ARG A 409 28.01 5.44 11.77
C ARG A 409 28.51 4.72 10.53
N GLU A 410 29.56 3.92 10.69
CA GLU A 410 30.15 3.10 9.64
C GLU A 410 29.17 2.02 9.16
N GLN A 411 28.26 1.56 10.04
CA GLN A 411 27.26 0.54 9.79
C GLN A 411 25.88 1.13 9.46
N VAL A 412 25.49 2.21 10.16
CA VAL A 412 24.16 2.83 10.02
C VAL A 412 24.27 4.34 9.89
N THR A 413 23.74 4.90 8.81
CA THR A 413 23.62 6.34 8.57
C THR A 413 22.16 6.75 8.53
N LEU A 414 21.76 7.68 9.40
CA LEU A 414 20.38 8.14 9.54
C LEU A 414 20.18 9.55 8.98
N VAL A 415 19.23 9.71 8.05
CA VAL A 415 18.84 11.00 7.48
C VAL A 415 17.56 11.50 8.17
N ARG A 416 17.69 12.40 9.14
CA ARG A 416 16.60 12.83 10.05
C ARG A 416 15.67 13.91 9.51
N LYS A 417 15.81 14.30 8.24
CA LYS A 417 15.03 15.37 7.64
C LYS A 417 14.29 14.89 6.40
N ALA A 418 13.18 15.56 6.10
CA ALA A 418 12.64 15.55 4.75
C ALA A 418 13.72 16.09 3.81
N LEU A 419 13.96 15.37 2.70
CA LEU A 419 14.94 15.74 1.70
C LEU A 419 14.27 16.60 0.63
N SER A 420 15.03 17.53 0.03
CA SER A 420 14.60 18.18 -1.20
C SER A 420 14.50 17.13 -2.32
N GLY A 421 13.76 17.42 -3.39
CA GLY A 421 13.64 16.50 -4.53
C GLY A 421 14.98 16.01 -5.11
N GLY A 422 15.90 16.94 -5.33
CA GLY A 422 17.25 16.64 -5.79
C GLY A 422 18.06 15.79 -4.81
N ASP A 423 18.00 16.11 -3.51
CA ASP A 423 18.68 15.33 -2.46
C ASP A 423 18.06 13.94 -2.29
N TYR A 424 16.74 13.83 -2.40
CA TYR A 424 16.01 12.56 -2.35
C TYR A 424 16.39 11.67 -3.52
N ARG A 425 16.39 12.20 -4.74
CA ARG A 425 16.87 11.48 -5.93
C ARG A 425 18.33 11.05 -5.77
N ALA A 426 19.19 11.92 -5.25
CA ALA A 426 20.59 11.57 -4.97
C ALA A 426 20.72 10.49 -3.89
N HIS A 427 19.84 10.48 -2.89
CA HIS A 427 19.77 9.46 -1.85
C HIS A 427 19.33 8.10 -2.42
N VAL A 428 18.27 8.05 -3.21
CA VAL A 428 17.79 6.82 -3.86
C VAL A 428 18.83 6.29 -4.85
N THR A 429 19.37 7.13 -5.74
CA THR A 429 20.38 6.73 -6.74
C THR A 429 21.76 6.43 -6.14
N SER A 430 21.96 6.69 -4.84
CA SER A 430 23.15 6.24 -4.11
C SER A 430 23.05 4.81 -3.60
N ALA A 431 21.88 4.18 -3.73
CA ALA A 431 21.65 2.82 -3.26
C ALA A 431 22.28 1.79 -4.20
N ASP A 432 22.96 0.81 -3.61
CA ASP A 432 23.28 -0.45 -4.27
C ASP A 432 22.13 -1.46 -4.15
N ILE A 433 21.34 -1.32 -3.08
CA ILE A 433 20.18 -2.17 -2.76
C ILE A 433 19.10 -1.28 -2.16
N ALA A 434 17.89 -1.33 -2.69
CA ALA A 434 16.73 -0.63 -2.14
C ALA A 434 15.96 -1.55 -1.19
N LEU A 435 15.85 -1.16 0.09
CA LEU A 435 15.09 -1.87 1.11
C LEU A 435 13.67 -1.33 1.15
N ILE A 436 12.69 -2.18 0.85
CA ILE A 436 11.27 -1.78 0.80
C ILE A 436 10.43 -2.76 1.62
N PRO A 437 10.63 -2.80 2.96
CA PRO A 437 10.04 -3.83 3.81
C PRO A 437 8.57 -3.54 4.19
N TYR A 438 7.75 -3.22 3.20
CA TYR A 438 6.41 -2.66 3.43
C TYR A 438 5.42 -3.69 3.98
N HIS A 439 4.34 -3.22 4.59
CA HIS A 439 3.27 -4.10 5.03
C HIS A 439 2.54 -4.71 3.82
N ARG A 440 2.71 -6.01 3.59
CA ARG A 440 2.21 -6.72 2.39
C ARG A 440 0.73 -6.53 2.10
N ASP A 441 -0.13 -6.47 3.12
CA ASP A 441 -1.58 -6.33 2.88
C ASP A 441 -2.00 -4.91 2.53
N ASN A 442 -1.21 -3.90 2.94
CA ASN A 442 -1.45 -2.52 2.54
C ASN A 442 -1.01 -2.31 1.09
N TYR A 443 0.09 -2.96 0.69
CA TYR A 443 0.67 -2.89 -0.64
C TYR A 443 0.33 -4.11 -1.50
N SER A 444 -0.78 -4.80 -1.20
CA SER A 444 -1.30 -5.90 -2.04
C SER A 444 -1.75 -5.36 -3.39
N ALA A 445 -2.45 -4.21 -3.37
CA ALA A 445 -2.90 -3.50 -4.56
C ALA A 445 -2.20 -2.16 -4.78
N ARG A 446 -1.74 -1.47 -3.72
CA ARG A 446 -1.10 -0.15 -3.87
C ARG A 446 0.29 -0.24 -4.51
N SER A 447 0.58 0.73 -5.35
CA SER A 447 1.92 0.97 -5.86
C SER A 447 2.85 1.55 -4.79
N SER A 448 4.15 1.44 -5.03
CA SER A 448 5.21 2.01 -4.19
C SER A 448 6.05 2.98 -5.03
N GLY A 449 6.11 4.24 -4.62
CA GLY A 449 6.91 5.27 -5.31
C GLY A 449 8.39 4.89 -5.35
N ILE A 450 8.97 4.54 -4.20
CA ILE A 450 10.38 4.14 -4.11
C ILE A 450 10.70 2.88 -4.93
N PHE A 451 9.78 1.91 -5.01
CA PHE A 451 9.97 0.76 -5.90
C PHE A 451 10.04 1.20 -7.36
N THR A 452 9.12 2.06 -7.77
CA THR A 452 9.04 2.57 -9.15
C THR A 452 10.31 3.33 -9.53
N GLU A 453 10.86 4.12 -8.61
CA GLU A 453 12.11 4.86 -8.79
C GLU A 453 13.34 3.95 -8.80
N ALA A 454 13.42 2.97 -7.88
CA ALA A 454 14.51 1.99 -7.84
C ALA A 454 14.52 1.09 -9.08
N ALA A 455 13.34 0.64 -9.54
CA ALA A 455 13.18 -0.12 -10.78
C ALA A 455 13.64 0.70 -11.99
N ALA A 456 13.23 1.97 -12.09
CA ALA A 456 13.71 2.87 -13.14
C ALA A 456 15.22 3.15 -13.04
N ALA A 457 15.82 3.09 -11.85
CA ALA A 457 17.26 3.25 -11.67
C ALA A 457 18.08 1.97 -11.93
N GLY A 458 17.41 0.83 -12.12
CA GLY A 458 18.07 -0.47 -12.22
C GLY A 458 18.76 -0.89 -10.92
N ILE A 459 18.18 -0.50 -9.78
CA ILE A 459 18.67 -0.82 -8.44
C ILE A 459 17.95 -2.07 -7.94
N PRO A 460 18.68 -3.11 -7.51
CA PRO A 460 18.09 -4.29 -6.88
C PRO A 460 17.20 -3.96 -5.68
N THR A 461 16.01 -4.57 -5.61
CA THR A 461 15.05 -4.31 -4.52
C THR A 461 14.86 -5.52 -3.61
N LEU A 462 14.72 -5.31 -2.31
CA LEU A 462 14.25 -6.32 -1.35
C LEU A 462 12.81 -6.01 -0.94
N VAL A 463 11.86 -6.88 -1.30
CA VAL A 463 10.41 -6.62 -1.19
C VAL A 463 9.65 -7.78 -0.55
N PRO A 464 8.56 -7.52 0.18
CA PRO A 464 7.74 -8.56 0.80
C PRO A 464 6.92 -9.33 -0.26
N ALA A 465 6.84 -10.64 -0.09
CA ALA A 465 5.93 -11.51 -0.80
C ALA A 465 4.47 -11.07 -0.64
N GLY A 466 3.66 -11.33 -1.66
CA GLY A 466 2.25 -10.93 -1.66
C GLY A 466 2.04 -9.42 -1.76
N SER A 467 3.05 -8.64 -2.12
CA SER A 467 2.87 -7.23 -2.49
C SER A 467 2.81 -7.04 -4.00
N TRP A 468 2.26 -5.91 -4.45
CA TRP A 468 2.31 -5.47 -5.85
C TRP A 468 3.76 -5.45 -6.38
N MET A 469 4.72 -5.07 -5.54
CA MET A 469 6.14 -5.02 -5.91
C MET A 469 6.70 -6.42 -6.20
N ALA A 470 6.33 -7.43 -5.40
CA ALA A 470 6.73 -8.81 -5.64
C ALA A 470 6.20 -9.34 -6.98
N ILE A 471 4.97 -8.96 -7.37
CA ILE A 471 4.39 -9.29 -8.67
C ILE A 471 5.27 -8.73 -9.82
N GLN A 472 5.75 -7.49 -9.69
CA GLN A 472 6.58 -6.86 -10.71
C GLN A 472 7.93 -7.59 -10.90
N LEU A 473 8.44 -8.26 -9.86
CA LEU A 473 9.69 -9.02 -9.91
C LEU A 473 9.53 -10.44 -10.49
N GLU A 474 8.31 -10.93 -10.71
CA GLU A 474 8.10 -12.27 -11.26
C GLU A 474 8.62 -12.41 -12.69
N GLY A 475 8.40 -11.41 -13.55
CA GLY A 475 8.90 -11.42 -14.94
C GLY A 475 10.43 -11.52 -15.01
N PRO A 476 11.18 -10.61 -14.36
CA PRO A 476 12.63 -10.71 -14.24
C PRO A 476 13.12 -12.03 -13.61
N THR A 477 12.38 -12.56 -12.64
CA THR A 477 12.69 -13.85 -11.99
C THR A 477 12.53 -15.02 -12.97
N HIS A 478 11.45 -15.08 -13.74
CA HIS A 478 11.26 -16.11 -14.77
C HIS A 478 12.34 -16.03 -15.85
N ALA A 479 12.71 -14.82 -16.30
CA ALA A 479 13.80 -14.63 -17.25
C ALA A 479 15.17 -15.05 -16.69
N ALA A 480 15.41 -14.83 -15.40
CA ALA A 480 16.62 -15.32 -14.72
C ALA A 480 16.63 -16.86 -14.65
N HIS A 481 15.52 -17.49 -14.26
CA HIS A 481 15.41 -18.95 -14.22
C HIS A 481 15.59 -19.59 -15.60
N ALA A 482 15.01 -19.02 -16.65
CA ALA A 482 15.18 -19.52 -18.02
C ALA A 482 16.67 -19.52 -18.43
N ARG A 483 17.41 -18.46 -18.12
CA ARG A 483 18.86 -18.41 -18.38
C ARG A 483 19.64 -19.43 -17.56
N ILE A 484 19.31 -19.58 -16.27
CA ILE A 484 19.94 -20.58 -15.40
C ILE A 484 19.72 -21.99 -15.95
N LEU A 485 18.50 -22.32 -16.36
CA LEU A 485 18.18 -23.62 -16.95
C LEU A 485 18.92 -23.86 -18.28
N ALA A 486 19.14 -22.81 -19.08
CA ALA A 486 19.87 -22.91 -20.34
C ALA A 486 21.40 -23.04 -20.14
N SER A 487 21.96 -22.47 -19.08
CA SER A 487 23.42 -22.41 -18.86
C SER A 487 23.96 -23.38 -17.82
N THR A 488 23.09 -24.04 -17.05
CA THR A 488 23.49 -24.89 -15.92
C THR A 488 23.23 -26.35 -16.22
N PRO A 489 24.18 -27.27 -15.97
CA PRO A 489 23.97 -28.70 -16.15
C PRO A 489 22.74 -29.23 -15.40
N ILE A 490 21.83 -29.83 -16.16
CA ILE A 490 20.66 -30.54 -15.64
C ILE A 490 21.09 -31.94 -15.24
N VAL A 491 20.88 -32.29 -13.97
CA VAL A 491 21.18 -33.63 -13.44
C VAL A 491 20.03 -34.58 -13.74
N HIS A 492 18.80 -34.12 -13.51
CA HIS A 492 17.60 -34.92 -13.67
C HIS A 492 16.35 -34.03 -13.73
N THR A 493 15.29 -34.52 -14.38
CA THR A 493 13.98 -33.85 -14.41
C THR A 493 12.90 -34.86 -14.05
N LEU A 494 11.98 -34.45 -13.20
CA LEU A 494 10.81 -35.23 -12.80
C LEU A 494 9.53 -34.45 -13.14
N GLU A 495 8.56 -35.15 -13.70
CA GLU A 495 7.22 -34.63 -13.94
C GLU A 495 6.31 -34.99 -12.76
N GLY A 496 5.39 -34.09 -12.42
CA GLY A 496 4.55 -34.21 -11.23
C GLY A 496 3.62 -35.42 -11.24
N GLU A 497 3.27 -35.92 -12.42
CA GLU A 497 2.40 -37.08 -12.61
C GLU A 497 3.06 -38.38 -12.14
N ASP A 498 4.39 -38.44 -12.22
CA ASP A 498 5.19 -39.62 -11.83
C ASP A 498 5.52 -39.65 -10.33
N LEU A 499 5.07 -38.64 -9.57
CA LEU A 499 5.43 -38.47 -8.16
C LEU A 499 4.35 -39.00 -7.20
N GLY A 500 4.81 -39.57 -6.08
CA GLY A 500 3.94 -39.98 -4.98
C GLY A 500 3.49 -38.80 -4.13
N TRP A 501 2.32 -38.23 -4.43
CA TRP A 501 1.75 -37.14 -3.63
C TRP A 501 0.99 -37.66 -2.41
N PHE A 502 0.93 -36.83 -1.37
CA PHE A 502 0.16 -37.07 -0.16
C PHE A 502 -0.34 -35.75 0.44
N ILE A 503 -1.33 -35.82 1.33
CA ILE A 503 -1.83 -34.65 2.06
C ILE A 503 -1.16 -34.61 3.43
N GLU A 504 -0.66 -33.45 3.85
CA GLU A 504 -0.04 -33.29 5.17
C GLU A 504 -0.98 -33.76 6.30
N GLY A 505 -0.51 -34.66 7.17
CA GLY A 505 -1.29 -35.23 8.27
C GLY A 505 -2.45 -36.16 7.87
N GLY A 506 -2.65 -36.40 6.56
CA GLY A 506 -3.65 -37.34 6.06
C GLY A 506 -3.10 -38.78 5.97
N ARG A 507 -3.96 -39.77 6.24
CA ARG A 507 -3.76 -41.16 5.79
C ARG A 507 -4.68 -41.34 4.58
N GLY A 508 -4.14 -41.60 3.39
CA GLY A 508 -5.00 -41.68 2.19
C GLY A 508 -4.26 -41.92 0.88
N ALA A 509 -5.05 -42.05 -0.18
CA ALA A 509 -4.62 -42.22 -1.56
C ALA A 509 -3.96 -40.95 -2.13
N ASN A 510 -3.24 -41.11 -3.24
CA ASN A 510 -2.59 -40.02 -3.95
C ASN A 510 -3.62 -38.94 -4.34
N PRO A 511 -3.46 -37.67 -3.90
CA PRO A 511 -4.39 -36.58 -4.21
C PRO A 511 -4.30 -36.08 -5.65
N MET A 512 -3.33 -36.54 -6.45
CA MET A 512 -3.21 -36.22 -7.86
C MET A 512 -4.20 -37.05 -8.68
N HIS A 513 -5.03 -36.40 -9.50
CA HIS A 513 -5.97 -37.04 -10.41
C HIS A 513 -5.86 -36.38 -11.80
N ASP A 514 -5.61 -37.18 -12.85
CA ASP A 514 -5.41 -36.71 -14.22
C ASP A 514 -4.42 -35.53 -14.35
N GLY A 515 -3.27 -35.62 -13.67
CA GLY A 515 -2.23 -34.58 -13.66
C GLY A 515 -2.64 -33.28 -12.97
N ARG A 516 -3.74 -33.29 -12.22
CA ARG A 516 -4.26 -32.14 -11.47
C ARG A 516 -4.30 -32.41 -9.98
N LEU A 517 -3.90 -31.40 -9.22
CA LEU A 517 -3.85 -31.39 -7.78
C LEU A 517 -4.74 -30.27 -7.25
N VAL A 518 -5.78 -30.64 -6.50
CA VAL A 518 -6.67 -29.65 -5.88
C VAL A 518 -6.01 -29.12 -4.61
N LEU A 519 -5.64 -27.84 -4.66
CA LEU A 519 -5.20 -27.05 -3.54
C LEU A 519 -6.44 -26.51 -2.82
N SER A 520 -6.70 -27.00 -1.61
CA SER A 520 -7.82 -26.52 -0.78
C SER A 520 -7.55 -26.72 0.70
N GLY A 521 -8.01 -25.76 1.51
CA GLY A 521 -7.87 -25.73 2.95
C GLY A 521 -6.44 -25.45 3.44
N SER A 522 -6.23 -25.59 4.75
CA SER A 522 -4.97 -25.26 5.44
C SER A 522 -3.88 -26.33 5.34
N ARG A 523 -4.16 -27.49 4.72
CA ARG A 523 -3.23 -28.61 4.63
C ARG A 523 -2.49 -28.59 3.31
N ASP A 524 -1.16 -28.68 3.37
CA ASP A 524 -0.33 -28.73 2.18
C ASP A 524 -0.57 -30.02 1.39
N ARG A 525 -0.50 -29.90 0.06
CA ARG A 525 -0.35 -31.05 -0.83
C ARG A 525 1.13 -31.28 -1.02
N CYS A 526 1.61 -32.41 -0.53
CA CYS A 526 3.02 -32.68 -0.37
C CYS A 526 3.51 -33.72 -1.35
N VAL A 527 4.76 -33.59 -1.75
CA VAL A 527 5.52 -34.60 -2.47
C VAL A 527 6.87 -34.78 -1.83
N LYS A 528 7.28 -36.04 -1.65
CA LYS A 528 8.61 -36.39 -1.15
C LYS A 528 9.45 -36.89 -2.32
N VAL A 529 10.60 -36.27 -2.53
CA VAL A 529 11.45 -36.51 -3.71
C VAL A 529 12.87 -36.82 -3.28
N MET A 530 13.46 -37.86 -3.87
CA MET A 530 14.87 -38.18 -3.69
C MET A 530 15.72 -37.19 -4.47
N VAL A 531 16.75 -36.65 -3.83
CA VAL A 531 17.68 -35.71 -4.45
C VAL A 531 18.73 -36.52 -5.24
N PRO A 532 18.84 -36.31 -6.57
CA PRO A 532 19.88 -36.96 -7.37
C PRO A 532 21.28 -36.62 -6.85
N PRO A 533 22.25 -37.56 -6.90
CA PRO A 533 23.63 -37.26 -6.56
C PRO A 533 24.15 -36.06 -7.38
N ARG A 534 24.93 -35.18 -6.75
CA ARG A 534 25.50 -33.94 -7.34
C ARG A 534 24.50 -32.80 -7.61
N ALA A 535 23.20 -32.98 -7.34
CA ALA A 535 22.27 -31.86 -7.40
C ALA A 535 22.55 -30.87 -6.26
N SER A 536 22.67 -29.58 -6.60
CA SER A 536 22.83 -28.50 -5.63
C SER A 536 21.61 -27.58 -5.55
N HIS A 537 20.77 -27.59 -6.58
CA HIS A 537 19.53 -26.82 -6.63
C HIS A 537 18.40 -27.65 -7.27
N VAL A 538 17.16 -27.28 -6.98
CA VAL A 538 15.99 -27.74 -7.70
C VAL A 538 15.16 -26.56 -8.16
N HIS A 539 14.85 -26.53 -9.44
CA HIS A 539 13.92 -25.59 -10.04
C HIS A 539 12.53 -26.23 -10.07
N VAL A 540 11.54 -25.51 -9.55
CA VAL A 540 10.15 -25.93 -9.47
C VAL A 540 9.34 -25.03 -10.39
N ALA A 541 8.70 -25.60 -11.40
CA ALA A 541 7.78 -24.91 -12.29
C ALA A 541 6.42 -25.60 -12.29
N PHE A 542 5.34 -24.84 -12.38
CA PHE A 542 3.98 -25.38 -12.43
C PHE A 542 3.00 -24.35 -12.98
N VAL A 543 1.81 -24.82 -13.35
CA VAL A 543 0.66 -23.99 -13.67
C VAL A 543 -0.32 -24.10 -12.51
N CYS A 544 -0.83 -22.96 -12.07
CA CYS A 544 -1.90 -22.89 -11.09
C CYS A 544 -3.05 -22.09 -11.67
N ARG A 545 -4.29 -22.47 -11.33
CA ARG A 545 -5.49 -21.66 -11.56
C ARG A 545 -6.30 -21.61 -10.28
N MET A 546 -6.50 -20.42 -9.72
CA MET A 546 -7.41 -20.18 -8.60
C MET A 546 -8.79 -19.72 -9.10
N ASP A 547 -9.84 -19.98 -8.31
CA ASP A 547 -11.19 -19.52 -8.63
C ASP A 547 -11.36 -17.98 -8.57
N GLN A 548 -10.38 -17.27 -8.01
CA GLN A 548 -10.39 -15.81 -7.89
C GLN A 548 -9.15 -15.16 -8.52
N ALA A 549 -9.26 -13.85 -8.77
CA ALA A 549 -8.24 -13.09 -9.48
C ALA A 549 -6.86 -13.14 -8.78
N ARG A 550 -5.91 -13.76 -9.50
CA ARG A 550 -4.46 -13.92 -9.27
C ARG A 550 -4.04 -14.92 -8.20
N ASP A 551 -3.07 -15.73 -8.61
CA ASP A 551 -2.65 -16.92 -7.90
C ASP A 551 -1.37 -16.63 -7.12
N PHE A 552 -1.46 -16.70 -5.80
CA PHE A 552 -0.27 -16.84 -4.96
C PHE A 552 -0.22 -18.27 -4.43
N VAL A 553 0.88 -18.97 -4.70
CA VAL A 553 1.10 -20.33 -4.22
C VAL A 553 2.27 -20.33 -3.26
N GLY A 554 2.04 -20.85 -2.05
CA GLY A 554 3.06 -21.13 -1.08
C GLY A 554 3.71 -22.49 -1.36
N ILE A 555 5.04 -22.51 -1.38
CA ILE A 555 5.86 -23.71 -1.51
C ILE A 555 6.65 -23.84 -0.21
N ARG A 556 6.22 -24.76 0.65
CA ARG A 556 6.95 -25.15 1.84
C ARG A 556 8.03 -26.15 1.43
N VAL A 557 9.27 -25.86 1.73
CA VAL A 557 10.40 -26.74 1.45
C VAL A 557 10.90 -27.27 2.77
N SER A 558 11.01 -28.60 2.90
CA SER A 558 11.59 -29.24 4.07
C SER A 558 12.76 -30.13 3.65
N GLN A 559 13.94 -29.87 4.23
CA GLN A 559 15.18 -30.59 3.95
C GLN A 559 15.76 -31.13 5.28
N PRO A 560 16.21 -32.39 5.34
CA PRO A 560 16.94 -32.92 6.49
C PRO A 560 18.27 -32.16 6.69
N ALA A 561 18.54 -31.70 7.91
CA ALA A 561 19.83 -31.08 8.25
C ALA A 561 20.75 -32.10 8.94
N GLY A 562 21.89 -32.41 8.33
CA GLY A 562 23.07 -32.98 9.01
C GLY A 562 22.84 -34.11 10.02
N GLY A 563 22.20 -35.22 9.62
CA GLY A 563 22.22 -36.47 10.39
C GLY A 563 21.29 -36.59 11.61
N ALA A 564 20.42 -35.61 11.94
CA ALA A 564 19.47 -35.75 13.06
C ALA A 564 18.14 -35.00 12.86
N ARG A 565 17.20 -35.21 13.81
CA ARG A 565 15.77 -34.79 13.94
C ARG A 565 15.34 -33.38 13.46
N HIS A 566 16.27 -32.48 13.14
CA HIS A 566 15.97 -31.10 12.74
C HIS A 566 15.81 -30.98 11.22
N LYS A 567 14.68 -30.44 10.78
CA LYS A 567 14.42 -30.14 9.36
C LYS A 567 14.60 -28.65 9.13
N ARG A 568 15.42 -28.26 8.13
CA ARG A 568 15.38 -26.89 7.61
C ARG A 568 14.05 -26.72 6.90
N GLN A 569 13.29 -25.70 7.28
CA GLN A 569 12.04 -25.34 6.64
C GLN A 569 12.16 -23.92 6.10
N GLU A 570 11.78 -23.74 4.85
CA GLU A 570 11.59 -22.41 4.25
C GLU A 570 10.24 -22.38 3.53
N ARG A 571 9.64 -21.19 3.44
CA ARG A 571 8.43 -20.95 2.66
C ARG A 571 8.74 -19.94 1.57
N LEU A 572 8.54 -20.36 0.32
CA LEU A 572 8.62 -19.49 -0.84
C LEU A 572 7.22 -19.19 -1.34
N ILE A 573 6.95 -17.95 -1.71
CA ILE A 573 5.67 -17.55 -2.29
C ILE A 573 5.90 -17.26 -3.76
N SER A 574 5.09 -17.85 -4.65
CA SER A 574 5.08 -17.58 -6.09
C SER A 574 3.82 -16.87 -6.52
N ALA A 575 3.96 -15.72 -7.17
CA ALA A 575 2.90 -15.18 -8.03
C ALA A 575 3.00 -15.76 -9.44
N GLU A 576 1.87 -15.76 -10.14
CA GLU A 576 1.77 -16.16 -11.54
C GLU A 576 2.37 -15.08 -12.46
N HIS A 577 3.10 -15.54 -13.48
CA HIS A 577 3.55 -14.73 -14.60
C HIS A 577 3.44 -15.54 -15.89
N ALA A 578 2.77 -14.98 -16.91
CA ALA A 578 2.57 -15.64 -18.20
C ALA A 578 1.88 -17.02 -18.09
N GLY A 579 0.97 -17.18 -17.13
CA GLY A 579 0.25 -18.41 -16.82
C GLY A 579 1.07 -19.46 -16.07
N ARG A 580 2.26 -19.11 -15.57
CA ARG A 580 3.19 -20.05 -14.92
C ARG A 580 3.74 -19.51 -13.60
N HIS A 581 4.15 -20.44 -12.76
CA HIS A 581 4.90 -20.22 -11.53
C HIS A 581 6.29 -20.81 -11.66
N SER A 582 7.26 -20.21 -10.96
CA SER A 582 8.65 -20.65 -11.05
C SER A 582 9.45 -20.29 -9.81
N ARG A 583 10.08 -21.25 -9.15
CA ARG A 583 10.94 -21.03 -7.98
C ARG A 583 12.20 -21.88 -8.02
N LEU A 584 13.33 -21.28 -7.70
CA LEU A 584 14.61 -21.99 -7.53
C LEU A 584 14.90 -22.17 -6.04
N ILE A 585 15.16 -23.41 -5.65
CA ILE A 585 15.41 -23.84 -4.28
C ILE A 585 16.86 -24.31 -4.18
N ARG A 586 17.58 -23.82 -3.18
CA ARG A 586 18.93 -24.29 -2.85
C ARG A 586 18.84 -25.54 -1.97
N LEU A 587 19.57 -26.58 -2.32
CA LEU A 587 19.66 -27.81 -1.54
C LEU A 587 20.81 -27.68 -0.54
N ALA A 588 20.56 -28.02 0.73
CA ALA A 588 21.63 -28.09 1.71
C ALA A 588 22.65 -29.20 1.36
N PRO A 589 23.95 -29.03 1.68
CA PRO A 589 24.93 -30.07 1.44
C PRO A 589 24.55 -31.39 2.12
N GLY A 590 24.61 -32.49 1.37
CA GLY A 590 24.28 -33.83 1.88
C GLY A 590 22.78 -34.14 2.01
N THR A 591 21.88 -33.28 1.53
CA THR A 591 20.45 -33.57 1.45
C THR A 591 20.18 -34.76 0.53
N ARG A 592 19.58 -35.82 1.06
CA ARG A 592 19.21 -37.04 0.30
C ARG A 592 17.78 -37.01 -0.23
N ASP A 593 16.90 -36.30 0.46
CA ASP A 593 15.49 -36.17 0.12
C ASP A 593 14.98 -34.80 0.52
N ILE A 594 13.96 -34.32 -0.19
CA ILE A 594 13.23 -33.10 0.13
C ILE A 594 11.74 -33.38 0.18
N THR A 595 11.01 -32.60 0.96
CA THR A 595 9.55 -32.53 0.89
C THR A 595 9.13 -31.14 0.43
N LEU A 596 8.32 -31.10 -0.62
CA LEU A 596 7.70 -29.88 -1.13
C LEU A 596 6.22 -29.93 -0.79
N GLY A 597 5.73 -28.93 -0.06
CA GLY A 597 4.32 -28.75 0.26
C GLY A 597 3.75 -27.55 -0.49
N PHE A 598 2.64 -27.76 -1.20
CA PHE A 598 1.97 -26.71 -1.97
C PHE A 598 0.64 -26.36 -1.30
N SER A 599 0.41 -25.07 -1.12
CA SER A 599 -0.86 -24.54 -0.61
C SER A 599 -1.16 -23.17 -1.22
N PRO A 600 -2.44 -22.77 -1.31
CA PRO A 600 -2.78 -21.39 -1.64
C PRO A 600 -2.16 -20.47 -0.58
N ALA A 601 -1.54 -19.37 -1.04
CA ALA A 601 -1.01 -18.37 -0.13
C ALA A 601 -2.02 -17.23 0.03
N PHE A 602 -2.21 -16.79 1.28
CA PHE A 602 -3.07 -15.67 1.67
C PHE A 602 -4.58 -15.85 1.38
N THR A 603 -5.03 -17.05 1.05
CA THR A 603 -6.43 -17.35 0.77
C THR A 603 -6.76 -18.80 1.12
N ASP A 604 -8.03 -19.06 1.44
CA ASP A 604 -8.58 -20.42 1.58
C ASP A 604 -9.32 -20.89 0.31
N THR A 605 -9.24 -20.11 -0.77
CA THR A 605 -9.91 -20.41 -2.04
C THR A 605 -9.32 -21.66 -2.68
N MET A 606 -10.18 -22.43 -3.35
CA MET A 606 -9.76 -23.60 -4.09
C MET A 606 -8.91 -23.19 -5.31
N GLY A 607 -7.88 -23.99 -5.57
CA GLY A 607 -7.06 -23.87 -6.76
C GLY A 607 -6.70 -25.21 -7.36
N ILE A 608 -6.40 -25.21 -8.64
CA ILE A 608 -5.96 -26.40 -9.38
C ILE A 608 -4.52 -26.18 -9.82
N LEU A 609 -3.64 -27.01 -9.27
CA LEU A 609 -2.23 -27.06 -9.64
C LEU A 609 -2.00 -28.20 -10.63
N SER A 610 -1.23 -27.93 -11.68
CA SER A 610 -1.00 -28.85 -12.80
C SER A 610 0.37 -28.60 -13.43
N SER A 611 0.82 -29.54 -14.28
CA SER A 611 2.09 -29.43 -15.01
C SER A 611 3.29 -29.14 -14.10
N VAL A 612 3.34 -29.79 -12.95
CA VAL A 612 4.45 -29.63 -12.01
C VAL A 612 5.69 -30.27 -12.61
N ARG A 613 6.78 -29.53 -12.63
CA ARG A 613 8.08 -30.02 -13.08
C ARG A 613 9.15 -29.68 -12.06
N LEU A 614 9.96 -30.66 -11.71
CA LEU A 614 11.12 -30.52 -10.83
C LEU A 614 12.39 -30.78 -11.63
N THR A 615 13.19 -29.74 -11.86
CA THR A 615 14.46 -29.83 -12.60
C THR A 615 15.63 -29.67 -11.64
N PHE A 616 16.41 -30.73 -11.45
CA PHE A 616 17.58 -30.74 -10.59
C PHE A 616 18.81 -30.24 -11.33
N LEU A 617 19.53 -29.29 -10.73
CA LEU A 617 20.66 -28.62 -11.33
C LEU A 617 21.93 -28.89 -10.53
N SER A 618 23.06 -28.97 -11.22
CA SER A 618 24.39 -29.04 -10.60
C SER A 618 25.16 -27.75 -10.88
N SER A 619 25.52 -27.07 -9.79
CA SER A 619 26.38 -25.89 -9.82
C SER A 619 27.29 -25.90 -8.60
N ALA A 620 28.56 -25.56 -8.81
CA ALA A 620 29.55 -25.41 -7.75
C ALA A 620 29.32 -24.14 -6.92
N THR A 621 28.80 -23.09 -7.53
CA THR A 621 28.44 -21.83 -6.86
C THR A 621 26.94 -21.75 -6.60
N PRO A 622 26.50 -21.06 -5.53
CA PRO A 622 25.09 -20.78 -5.32
C PRO A 622 24.49 -20.06 -6.53
N LEU A 623 23.31 -20.50 -6.97
CA LEU A 623 22.57 -19.86 -8.05
C LEU A 623 21.61 -18.83 -7.45
N PRO A 624 21.41 -17.67 -8.09
CA PRO A 624 20.50 -16.65 -7.60
C PRO A 624 19.04 -17.12 -7.74
N ARG A 625 18.25 -16.95 -6.68
CA ARG A 625 16.86 -17.44 -6.59
C ARG A 625 15.84 -16.54 -7.30
N PHE A 626 16.21 -15.30 -7.61
CA PHE A 626 15.32 -14.29 -8.16
C PHE A 626 16.02 -13.43 -9.22
N GLY A 627 15.24 -12.58 -9.90
CA GLY A 627 15.74 -11.57 -10.84
C GLY A 627 15.31 -10.16 -10.43
N ALA A 628 16.17 -9.17 -10.68
CA ALA A 628 16.00 -7.73 -10.37
C ALA A 628 15.81 -7.37 -8.89
N GLY A 629 15.60 -8.34 -8.00
CA GLY A 629 15.45 -8.15 -6.58
C GLY A 629 15.11 -9.46 -5.89
N VAL A 630 14.97 -9.45 -4.57
CA VAL A 630 14.58 -10.62 -3.77
C VAL A 630 13.21 -10.41 -3.16
N ILE A 631 12.40 -11.48 -3.20
CA ILE A 631 11.08 -11.56 -2.58
C ILE A 631 11.20 -12.36 -1.28
N TYR A 632 10.77 -11.79 -0.14
CA TYR A 632 10.86 -12.45 1.17
C TYR A 632 9.51 -12.67 1.83
N ASP A 633 9.35 -13.75 2.62
CA ASP A 633 8.08 -14.06 3.29
C ASP A 633 8.03 -13.65 4.78
N ASP A 634 9.14 -13.65 5.48
CA ASP A 634 9.23 -13.25 6.90
C ASP A 634 10.55 -12.53 7.19
N ASP A 635 10.74 -12.12 8.44
CA ASP A 635 11.92 -11.35 8.87
C ASP A 635 13.23 -12.13 8.67
N GLN A 636 13.21 -13.45 8.87
CA GLN A 636 14.38 -14.29 8.63
C GLN A 636 14.71 -14.37 7.14
N ALA A 637 13.69 -14.60 6.30
CA ALA A 637 13.82 -14.60 4.85
C ALA A 637 14.27 -13.23 4.32
N MET A 638 13.90 -12.13 4.98
CA MET A 638 14.38 -10.79 4.64
C MET A 638 15.90 -10.67 4.84
N ALA A 639 16.40 -11.15 5.98
CA ALA A 639 17.84 -11.17 6.27
C ALA A 639 18.61 -12.08 5.29
N GLU A 640 18.10 -13.29 5.03
CA GLU A 640 18.67 -14.20 4.03
C GLU A 640 18.65 -13.59 2.62
N GLY A 641 17.59 -12.85 2.27
CA GLY A 641 17.47 -12.16 1.00
C GLY A 641 18.48 -11.04 0.82
N LEU A 642 18.73 -10.22 1.85
CA LEU A 642 19.78 -9.20 1.80
C LEU A 642 21.17 -9.84 1.63
N ARG A 643 21.46 -10.92 2.36
CA ARG A 643 22.71 -11.68 2.21
C ARG A 643 22.88 -12.18 0.77
N GLU A 644 21.84 -12.76 0.19
CA GLU A 644 21.88 -13.26 -1.18
C GLU A 644 22.16 -12.14 -2.19
N ILE A 645 21.48 -10.99 -2.08
CA ILE A 645 21.75 -9.84 -2.97
C ILE A 645 23.21 -9.40 -2.86
N VAL A 646 23.77 -9.39 -1.67
CA VAL A 646 25.17 -8.96 -1.44
C VAL A 646 26.17 -9.98 -1.99
N GLU A 647 25.90 -11.27 -1.87
CA GLU A 647 26.73 -12.34 -2.43
C GLU A 647 26.67 -12.37 -3.97
N GLN A 648 25.52 -12.06 -4.54
CA GLN A 648 25.23 -12.16 -5.98
C GLN A 648 24.96 -10.79 -6.62
N ILE A 649 25.60 -9.73 -6.12
CA ILE A 649 25.26 -8.34 -6.47
C ILE A 649 25.36 -8.05 -7.96
N GLU A 650 26.32 -8.66 -8.67
CA GLU A 650 26.48 -8.46 -10.11
C GLU A 650 25.33 -9.05 -10.92
N HIS A 651 24.80 -10.22 -10.52
CA HIS A 651 23.59 -10.79 -11.12
C HIS A 651 22.38 -9.89 -10.89
N TYR A 652 22.18 -9.46 -9.65
CA TYR A 652 21.03 -8.62 -9.31
C TYR A 652 21.08 -7.25 -9.99
N ARG A 653 22.26 -6.64 -10.11
CA ARG A 653 22.44 -5.41 -10.89
C ARG A 653 22.17 -5.63 -12.37
N ALA A 654 22.70 -6.70 -12.97
CA ALA A 654 22.50 -6.98 -14.39
C ALA A 654 21.01 -7.20 -14.71
N THR A 655 20.32 -7.99 -13.89
CA THR A 655 18.88 -8.23 -14.03
C THR A 655 18.04 -6.98 -13.74
N ALA A 656 18.39 -6.19 -12.72
CA ALA A 656 17.69 -4.94 -12.41
C ALA A 656 17.85 -3.90 -13.52
N ARG A 657 19.02 -3.79 -14.16
CA ARG A 657 19.23 -2.91 -15.33
C ARG A 657 18.40 -3.35 -16.54
N ALA A 658 18.38 -4.66 -16.84
CA ALA A 658 17.53 -5.18 -17.92
C ALA A 658 16.03 -4.93 -17.65
N PHE A 659 15.61 -5.08 -16.39
CA PHE A 659 14.25 -4.73 -15.97
C PHE A 659 13.97 -3.22 -16.07
N ALA A 660 14.95 -2.38 -15.74
CA ALA A 660 14.82 -0.92 -15.80
C ALA A 660 14.48 -0.44 -17.21
N ASP A 661 15.10 -0.99 -18.25
CA ASP A 661 14.83 -0.56 -19.63
C ASP A 661 13.38 -0.83 -20.04
N GLN A 662 12.84 -2.00 -19.67
CA GLN A 662 11.42 -2.34 -19.88
C GLN A 662 10.51 -1.43 -19.04
N TRP A 663 10.89 -1.19 -17.77
CA TRP A 663 10.14 -0.35 -16.84
C TRP A 663 10.04 1.10 -17.35
N ARG A 664 11.16 1.68 -17.80
CA ARG A 664 11.25 3.03 -18.35
C ARG A 664 10.44 3.20 -19.63
N ALA A 665 10.31 2.16 -20.45
CA ALA A 665 9.50 2.25 -21.67
C ALA A 665 7.99 2.46 -21.37
N LEU A 666 7.54 1.99 -20.21
CA LEU A 666 6.14 2.06 -19.75
C LEU A 666 5.89 3.26 -18.82
N HIS A 667 6.80 3.51 -17.88
CA HIS A 667 6.61 4.42 -16.75
C HIS A 667 7.24 5.80 -16.96
N THR A 668 6.75 6.56 -17.94
CA THR A 668 7.20 7.93 -18.20
C THR A 668 6.09 8.97 -18.04
N PRO A 669 6.44 10.23 -17.73
CA PRO A 669 5.50 11.35 -17.78
C PRO A 669 4.83 11.50 -19.14
N ALA A 670 5.56 11.26 -20.25
CA ALA A 670 5.02 11.34 -21.61
C ALA A 670 3.92 10.29 -21.85
N ARG A 671 4.15 9.03 -21.45
CA ARG A 671 3.16 7.94 -21.56
C ARG A 671 1.92 8.22 -20.71
N LEU A 672 2.09 8.78 -19.51
CA LEU A 672 0.96 9.19 -18.68
C LEU A 672 0.11 10.24 -19.42
N VAL A 673 0.74 11.29 -19.95
CA VAL A 673 0.02 12.35 -20.67
C VAL A 673 -0.66 11.80 -21.92
N GLU A 674 0.00 10.93 -22.69
CA GLU A 674 -0.59 10.23 -23.83
C GLU A 674 -1.84 9.42 -23.45
N ALA A 675 -1.77 8.66 -22.35
CA ALA A 675 -2.91 7.89 -21.85
C ALA A 675 -4.07 8.78 -21.40
N LEU A 676 -3.78 9.95 -20.80
CA LEU A 676 -4.81 10.92 -20.40
C LEU A 676 -5.50 11.59 -21.59
N ARG A 677 -4.82 11.69 -22.75
CA ARG A 677 -5.36 12.30 -23.98
C ARG A 677 -6.18 11.35 -24.82
N SER A 678 -5.84 10.07 -24.80
CA SER A 678 -6.41 9.05 -25.70
C SER A 678 -7.94 9.04 -25.63
N PRO A 679 -8.67 8.76 -26.74
CA PRO A 679 -10.11 8.55 -26.69
C PRO A 679 -10.48 7.34 -25.80
N ARG A 680 -11.74 7.25 -25.37
CA ARG A 680 -12.20 6.21 -24.45
C ARG A 680 -12.02 4.84 -25.12
N ARG A 681 -11.24 3.94 -24.52
CA ARG A 681 -11.15 2.56 -25.02
C ARG A 681 -12.48 1.86 -24.72
N ALA A 682 -13.00 1.09 -25.68
CA ALA A 682 -14.22 0.32 -25.47
C ALA A 682 -13.98 -0.75 -24.38
N PRO A 683 -14.99 -1.14 -23.57
CA PRO A 683 -14.79 -2.02 -22.40
C PRO A 683 -14.42 -3.48 -22.69
N HIS A 684 -13.89 -3.82 -23.87
CA HIS A 684 -13.66 -5.21 -24.29
C HIS A 684 -12.43 -5.46 -25.17
N GLU A 685 -11.56 -4.48 -25.37
CA GLU A 685 -10.21 -4.83 -25.81
C GLU A 685 -9.45 -5.32 -24.58
N ASP A 686 -9.45 -6.65 -24.41
CA ASP A 686 -8.44 -7.35 -23.64
C ASP A 686 -7.12 -6.65 -23.92
N LYS A 687 -6.50 -6.06 -22.89
CA LYS A 687 -5.07 -5.81 -22.97
C LYS A 687 -4.47 -7.15 -23.45
N PRO A 688 -3.60 -7.19 -24.47
CA PRO A 688 -2.63 -8.27 -24.45
C PRO A 688 -2.01 -8.11 -23.07
N ASN A 689 -2.25 -9.13 -22.25
CA ASN A 689 -1.61 -9.35 -20.97
C ASN A 689 -0.29 -8.57 -20.99
N ALA A 690 -0.04 -7.66 -20.04
CA ALA A 690 1.28 -7.04 -19.89
C ALA A 690 2.30 -8.10 -19.41
N THR A 691 2.24 -9.28 -20.00
CA THR A 691 3.25 -10.27 -20.17
C THR A 691 4.15 -9.76 -21.27
N ILE A 692 5.37 -9.45 -20.88
CA ILE A 692 6.51 -9.23 -21.76
C ILE A 692 6.45 -10.29 -22.87
N ALA A 693 6.21 -9.87 -24.11
CA ALA A 693 6.21 -10.78 -25.24
C ALA A 693 7.59 -11.46 -25.31
N PRO A 694 7.67 -12.79 -25.47
CA PRO A 694 8.94 -13.43 -25.75
C PRO A 694 9.43 -12.97 -27.13
N THR A 695 10.70 -12.60 -27.20
CA THR A 695 11.43 -12.41 -28.46
C THR A 695 11.27 -13.65 -29.36
N PRO A 696 11.06 -13.49 -30.68
CA PRO A 696 10.88 -14.63 -31.56
C PRO A 696 12.21 -15.39 -31.71
N GLU A 697 12.22 -16.66 -31.30
CA GLU A 697 13.29 -17.59 -31.60
C GLU A 697 13.39 -17.79 -33.12
N SER A 698 14.62 -17.68 -33.62
CA SER A 698 15.01 -18.00 -34.98
C SER A 698 14.65 -19.46 -35.29
N ARG A 699 13.73 -19.67 -36.23
CA ARG A 699 13.52 -20.97 -36.86
C ARG A 699 14.76 -21.32 -37.68
N THR A 700 15.60 -22.19 -37.14
CA THR A 700 16.60 -22.93 -37.92
C THR A 700 15.94 -24.13 -38.57
N HIS A 701 16.28 -24.31 -39.84
CA HIS A 701 15.88 -25.40 -40.72
C HIS A 701 16.19 -26.78 -40.14
N ALA A 702 15.25 -27.72 -40.30
CA ALA A 702 15.55 -29.14 -40.43
C ALA A 702 14.62 -29.76 -41.48
N SER A 703 15.25 -30.23 -42.55
CA SER A 703 14.71 -31.00 -43.66
C SER A 703 14.52 -32.48 -43.30
N ALA A 704 13.44 -33.10 -43.78
CA ALA A 704 13.32 -34.47 -44.30
C ALA A 704 11.83 -34.66 -44.69
N GLY A 705 11.47 -34.84 -45.97
CA GLY A 705 11.44 -36.14 -46.65
C GLY A 705 10.31 -37.00 -46.04
N GLY A 706 9.13 -37.19 -46.62
CA GLY A 706 8.80 -37.58 -47.99
C GLY A 706 7.85 -38.79 -47.90
N VAL A 707 7.08 -39.01 -48.98
CA VAL A 707 6.28 -40.20 -49.34
C VAL A 707 4.76 -40.13 -49.09
N ALA A 708 4.08 -40.32 -50.24
CA ALA A 708 2.66 -40.49 -50.56
C ALA A 708 1.81 -39.22 -50.68
#